data_AF-A0A6P6J2Y1-F1
#
_entry.id   AF-A0A6P6J2Y1-F1
#
_cell.length_a   1.000
_cell.length_b   1.000
_cell.length_c   1.000
_cell.angle_alpha   90.00
_cell.angle_beta   90.00
_cell.angle_gamma   90.00
#
_symmetry.space_group_name_H-M   'P 1'
#
loop_
_entity.id
_entity.type
_entity.pdbx_description
1 polymer ?
#
loop_
_entity_poly.entity_id
_entity_poly.type
_entity_poly.pdbx_seq_one_letter_code
_entity_poly.pdbx_strand_id
1 'polypeptide(L)'
;MEISERSSSPDPSCVSLKSDASMGDPPKLSAEPVTSDPRVTRRKSQRSSSPDPSCVSLKSDASMGDPPKLSAEPVTSDTRDDQIRAQDPPQAVNDELQRVKEQHKTSMKNKYERLCEGLKLQENESLLNSIYTQLYIIEGEREAVNQEHEVLQMEKTARTQHSQDTPIYCNDIFKASAEAGCEEKEQIKTVLTKGIAGIGKTVSVQKFILDWAEGKANQDVDFMFVLPFRELNLIRDHQYSLHRLLLDFHPELQDLDSQIYEECKVVFIFDGLDESRITLMFSDAQKVCDVTETSSVAVLMSKLMKGELLPSALIWITSRPAAANQIPSEYIHRLTEIQGFTEPQKEEYFRKRISDEHQASRIISHIRRARSLHIMCHIPVFCWISSTVLQKLLEEDLRAEIPQTLTEMYIHFLLIQINMRKQKYEERDPEKLLPSNREVIVKLSEVAFKQLMKGNVMFYEEDLIESGIDVTDASVYSGICTEILKQESVIHQRKVYSFIHLSVQEFLAAFYLLYCYLTKNKKPLHEFRSYGFNKDSLYDLLRSAVNKALKSENGRLDLFLRFLLGVSLESNQRLLQDLLTHTENSSETISRTTWYIKERITYQDDSHPLSAVKSINLFLCLLEVKDQTLSREIQEFVKSDKHSEEKLSPGHCSTISYMLQMSEEPLDELNPMKYNTSAEGRRRLIPAVIKCRKARLAGCDLTAQCCERLSSALQSSNCVLRELDLSYNDLQDSGVKFISDGLKSQNYQLQILRFSGCKLTAQCCESLSSALQSSNCVLRELDLRNNDLQDSGVKFISDGLKSQNCQLQILSLAGCDLTAQCCERLSSALQSSNCVLRELDLRNNDLQDSGVKFISDGLKSQNCQLQILRLSGCMVTEEGCGYLSSALSSNPSHLRELDLSYNHPGESGVKLLKHKLQDPNYKLQILNVDHGGEIRMRTGLRKYACELTLDPNTAHTRLVLSDENKKITLVKDHQLYPDHPERFDRVHPQVLCVESLTGRCYWETEWSRRAAISVSYKGINRKGGRRDCMFGLNDKSWSLFCSDNSFSVRHDEIIPVLSADPSSCKRAGVYVDVSAGVLSFYSVSDTHTLTHLHTLNTTFTEPLYAGFRLYYPDSSVSLCDIK
;
A
#
# COMPACT_ATOMS: atom_id res chain seq x y z
N MET A 1 13.44 -34.99 -33.83
CA MET A 1 13.31 -36.15 -34.73
C MET A 1 12.17 -37.03 -34.22
N GLU A 2 11.61 -37.81 -35.14
CA GLU A 2 10.52 -38.81 -35.08
C GLU A 2 10.80 -39.97 -34.08
N ILE A 3 9.93 -40.95 -33.73
CA ILE A 3 8.48 -41.34 -33.87
C ILE A 3 8.25 -42.49 -32.84
N SER A 4 7.08 -42.97 -32.39
CA SER A 4 5.63 -42.80 -32.72
C SER A 4 4.84 -42.33 -31.45
N GLU A 5 3.53 -42.48 -31.22
CA GLU A 5 2.38 -43.06 -31.94
C GLU A 5 1.05 -42.32 -31.62
N ARG A 6 -0.03 -42.59 -32.38
CA ARG A 6 -1.37 -41.95 -32.28
C ARG A 6 -2.48 -43.03 -32.34
N SER A 7 -3.70 -42.80 -31.85
CA SER A 7 -4.85 -42.25 -32.63
C SER A 7 -6.18 -42.61 -31.92
N SER A 8 -7.38 -42.15 -32.32
CA SER A 8 -7.91 -40.79 -32.60
C SER A 8 -9.47 -40.83 -32.62
N SER A 9 -10.15 -39.68 -32.58
CA SER A 9 -11.63 -39.54 -32.66
C SER A 9 -12.20 -39.64 -34.09
N PRO A 10 -13.52 -39.42 -34.32
CA PRO A 10 -13.92 -38.14 -34.94
C PRO A 10 -15.32 -37.55 -34.58
N ASP A 11 -15.50 -36.24 -34.86
CA ASP A 11 -16.78 -35.48 -34.96
C ASP A 11 -17.17 -35.20 -36.43
N PRO A 12 -18.42 -34.75 -36.71
CA PRO A 12 -18.67 -33.38 -37.27
C PRO A 12 -20.06 -32.78 -36.84
N SER A 13 -20.49 -31.52 -37.05
CA SER A 13 -19.98 -30.17 -37.46
C SER A 13 -21.12 -29.13 -37.11
N CYS A 14 -21.28 -27.85 -37.51
CA CYS A 14 -20.69 -26.94 -38.51
C CYS A 14 -20.90 -25.44 -38.12
N VAL A 15 -21.17 -24.51 -39.05
CA VAL A 15 -21.21 -23.02 -38.90
C VAL A 15 -22.24 -22.34 -39.85
N SER A 16 -22.64 -21.05 -39.79
CA SER A 16 -22.90 -20.03 -38.71
C SER A 16 -23.47 -18.73 -39.37
N LEU A 17 -24.11 -17.78 -38.65
CA LEU A 17 -24.43 -16.41 -39.15
C LEU A 17 -24.76 -15.37 -38.02
N LYS A 18 -25.14 -14.11 -38.37
CA LYS A 18 -25.04 -12.88 -37.52
C LYS A 18 -26.37 -12.11 -37.22
N SER A 19 -26.23 -11.14 -36.29
CA SER A 19 -26.81 -9.76 -36.19
C SER A 19 -28.17 -9.45 -35.50
N ASP A 20 -28.03 -8.79 -34.33
CA ASP A 20 -28.53 -7.44 -33.94
C ASP A 20 -30.02 -7.10 -33.63
N ALA A 21 -30.18 -6.37 -32.51
CA ALA A 21 -31.07 -5.22 -32.23
C ALA A 21 -32.37 -5.31 -31.36
N SER A 22 -32.41 -4.39 -30.37
CA SER A 22 -33.57 -3.68 -29.77
C SER A 22 -34.43 -4.30 -28.65
N MET A 23 -34.97 -3.40 -27.80
CA MET A 23 -35.80 -3.66 -26.60
C MET A 23 -37.31 -3.72 -26.89
N GLY A 24 -38.09 -4.28 -25.94
CA GLY A 24 -39.55 -4.14 -25.86
C GLY A 24 -40.17 -4.86 -24.65
N ASP A 25 -40.89 -4.13 -23.79
CA ASP A 25 -41.43 -4.59 -22.49
C ASP A 25 -42.88 -5.14 -22.55
N PRO A 26 -43.43 -5.77 -21.48
CA PRO A 26 -44.46 -6.81 -21.58
C PRO A 26 -45.93 -6.40 -21.32
N PRO A 27 -46.91 -7.31 -21.58
CA PRO A 27 -48.31 -7.15 -21.20
C PRO A 27 -48.70 -7.91 -19.91
N LYS A 28 -48.78 -7.15 -18.81
CA LYS A 28 -49.82 -7.15 -17.74
C LYS A 28 -50.55 -8.46 -17.33
N LEU A 29 -50.53 -8.71 -16.01
CA LEU A 29 -51.52 -9.52 -15.28
C LEU A 29 -52.87 -8.79 -15.10
N SER A 30 -53.94 -9.54 -14.80
CA SER A 30 -55.22 -9.01 -14.30
C SER A 30 -55.87 -9.94 -13.27
N ALA A 31 -56.49 -9.34 -12.26
CA ALA A 31 -56.89 -9.94 -10.98
C ALA A 31 -58.05 -10.98 -11.00
N GLU A 32 -57.95 -11.98 -10.09
CA GLU A 32 -58.98 -12.41 -9.10
C GLU A 32 -60.44 -12.83 -9.51
N PRO A 33 -61.30 -13.36 -8.59
CA PRO A 33 -61.09 -13.98 -7.26
C PRO A 33 -61.96 -15.25 -6.94
N VAL A 34 -61.84 -15.78 -5.69
CA VAL A 34 -62.75 -16.67 -4.87
C VAL A 34 -63.39 -17.95 -5.47
N THR A 35 -63.23 -19.13 -4.80
CA THR A 35 -64.31 -19.86 -4.05
C THR A 35 -64.01 -21.33 -3.63
N SER A 36 -64.55 -21.70 -2.46
CA SER A 36 -65.05 -23.03 -2.01
C SER A 36 -64.16 -24.31 -2.01
N ASP A 37 -63.74 -24.68 -0.79
CA ASP A 37 -63.85 -26.05 -0.22
C ASP A 37 -65.35 -26.51 -0.28
N PRO A 38 -65.78 -27.82 -0.32
CA PRO A 38 -65.31 -28.84 0.63
C PRO A 38 -65.44 -30.38 0.35
N ARG A 39 -65.07 -31.17 1.38
CA ARG A 39 -65.68 -32.44 1.88
C ARG A 39 -65.14 -33.85 1.49
N VAL A 40 -64.87 -34.66 2.55
CA VAL A 40 -65.45 -35.99 2.90
C VAL A 40 -64.62 -37.32 2.89
N THR A 41 -64.03 -37.60 4.08
CA THR A 41 -63.99 -38.87 4.89
C THR A 41 -63.68 -40.28 4.33
N ARG A 42 -62.87 -41.06 5.10
CA ARG A 42 -63.27 -42.27 5.90
C ARG A 42 -62.07 -42.83 6.73
N ARG A 43 -62.17 -42.96 8.07
CA ARG A 43 -62.47 -44.18 8.90
C ARG A 43 -61.52 -45.39 8.65
N LYS A 44 -60.83 -46.01 9.64
CA LYS A 44 -61.20 -46.58 10.97
C LYS A 44 -59.97 -46.69 11.92
N SER A 45 -60.02 -46.34 13.23
CA SER A 45 -60.19 -47.18 14.46
C SER A 45 -59.28 -48.44 14.60
N GLN A 46 -58.66 -48.80 15.75
CA GLN A 46 -59.15 -48.77 17.16
C GLN A 46 -58.06 -48.57 18.26
N ARG A 47 -58.53 -48.11 19.45
CA ARG A 47 -58.15 -48.33 20.89
C ARG A 47 -56.92 -49.19 21.29
N SER A 48 -56.27 -49.03 22.46
CA SER A 48 -56.27 -48.03 23.58
C SER A 48 -55.05 -48.35 24.53
N SER A 49 -54.79 -47.90 25.77
CA SER A 49 -55.58 -47.33 26.91
C SER A 49 -54.67 -46.58 27.94
N SER A 50 -55.24 -45.99 29.00
CA SER A 50 -54.56 -45.49 30.22
C SER A 50 -54.92 -46.37 31.48
N PRO A 51 -54.31 -46.18 32.68
CA PRO A 51 -54.58 -45.05 33.59
C PRO A 51 -53.38 -44.54 34.44
N ASP A 52 -53.72 -43.69 35.42
CA ASP A 52 -52.92 -42.79 36.28
C ASP A 52 -51.98 -43.44 37.34
N PRO A 53 -51.07 -42.64 37.95
CA PRO A 53 -50.46 -42.91 39.27
C PRO A 53 -50.94 -41.93 40.37
N SER A 54 -50.88 -42.33 41.65
CA SER A 54 -51.29 -41.48 42.79
C SER A 54 -50.53 -41.75 44.10
N CYS A 55 -50.06 -40.68 44.77
CA CYS A 55 -49.48 -40.66 46.15
C CYS A 55 -48.16 -41.47 46.33
N VAL A 56 -47.33 -41.37 47.39
CA VAL A 56 -47.48 -40.85 48.79
C VAL A 56 -46.18 -40.14 49.27
N SER A 57 -46.35 -39.19 50.20
CA SER A 57 -45.43 -38.45 51.11
C SER A 57 -43.99 -38.91 51.42
N LEU A 58 -43.11 -37.95 51.76
CA LEU A 58 -42.44 -37.86 53.10
C LEU A 58 -41.47 -36.64 53.27
N LYS A 59 -41.77 -35.69 54.17
CA LYS A 59 -40.90 -35.24 55.31
C LYS A 59 -41.49 -34.10 56.18
N SER A 60 -40.97 -34.05 57.40
CA SER A 60 -41.29 -33.24 58.60
C SER A 60 -40.32 -32.03 58.79
N ASP A 61 -40.39 -31.11 59.79
CA ASP A 61 -41.26 -30.87 60.98
C ASP A 61 -41.06 -29.41 61.51
N ALA A 62 -42.08 -28.83 62.18
CA ALA A 62 -42.05 -27.71 63.18
C ALA A 62 -41.42 -26.33 62.79
N SER A 63 -41.63 -25.19 63.49
CA SER A 63 -42.35 -24.87 64.74
C SER A 63 -42.99 -23.44 64.73
N MET A 64 -43.76 -23.10 65.77
CA MET A 64 -44.66 -21.93 65.91
C MET A 64 -44.00 -20.53 66.02
N GLY A 65 -44.77 -19.48 65.68
CA GLY A 65 -44.54 -18.10 66.16
C GLY A 65 -45.44 -17.03 65.49
N ASP A 66 -46.47 -16.55 66.19
CA ASP A 66 -47.40 -15.48 65.76
C ASP A 66 -47.30 -14.25 66.72
N PRO A 67 -47.86 -13.06 66.41
CA PRO A 67 -47.12 -11.80 66.62
C PRO A 67 -47.75 -10.86 67.67
N PRO A 68 -47.22 -9.62 67.76
CA PRO A 68 -48.07 -8.45 68.01
C PRO A 68 -48.02 -7.42 66.86
N LYS A 69 -49.16 -6.78 66.61
CA LYS A 69 -49.35 -5.62 65.71
C LYS A 69 -49.21 -4.30 66.50
N LEU A 70 -49.35 -3.19 65.77
CA LEU A 70 -50.07 -1.94 66.05
C LEU A 70 -49.20 -0.74 65.63
N SER A 71 -49.46 0.10 64.62
CA SER A 71 -50.67 0.66 63.94
C SER A 71 -51.07 2.06 64.41
N ALA A 72 -51.09 3.00 63.46
CA ALA A 72 -52.02 4.14 63.38
C ALA A 72 -52.15 4.48 61.88
N GLU A 73 -53.29 4.37 61.18
CA GLU A 73 -54.67 4.92 61.37
C GLU A 73 -54.88 6.32 60.73
N PRO A 74 -56.12 6.70 60.33
CA PRO A 74 -57.33 5.89 60.02
C PRO A 74 -58.17 6.36 58.79
N VAL A 75 -59.29 5.63 58.52
CA VAL A 75 -60.52 5.98 57.72
C VAL A 75 -60.39 6.37 56.23
N THR A 76 -61.29 6.02 55.29
CA THR A 76 -62.67 5.42 55.25
C THR A 76 -62.88 4.76 53.85
N SER A 77 -63.88 3.94 53.49
CA SER A 77 -65.07 3.35 54.15
C SER A 77 -65.60 2.08 53.41
N ASP A 78 -66.58 1.41 54.01
CA ASP A 78 -67.55 0.43 53.49
C ASP A 78 -68.35 0.83 52.21
N THR A 79 -69.07 -0.04 51.45
CA THR A 79 -69.54 -1.45 51.68
C THR A 79 -69.87 -2.25 50.39
N ARG A 80 -69.83 -3.61 50.48
CA ARG A 80 -70.62 -4.67 49.77
C ARG A 80 -70.43 -5.05 48.28
N ASP A 81 -70.27 -6.37 48.09
CA ASP A 81 -70.90 -7.36 47.17
C ASP A 81 -71.19 -6.99 45.68
N ASP A 82 -71.02 -7.86 44.68
CA ASP A 82 -71.02 -9.35 44.66
C ASP A 82 -70.10 -9.94 43.53
N GLN A 83 -70.14 -11.26 43.31
CA GLN A 83 -69.21 -12.10 42.52
C GLN A 83 -69.13 -11.84 40.99
N ILE A 84 -67.92 -12.02 40.41
CA ILE A 84 -67.58 -13.12 39.46
C ILE A 84 -66.07 -13.10 39.10
N ARG A 85 -65.48 -14.26 38.79
CA ARG A 85 -64.05 -14.42 38.42
C ARG A 85 -63.70 -13.83 37.05
N ALA A 86 -62.54 -13.17 36.97
CA ALA A 86 -61.68 -13.06 35.80
C ALA A 86 -60.23 -13.44 36.20
N GLN A 87 -59.33 -13.63 35.23
CA GLN A 87 -58.00 -14.25 35.43
C GLN A 87 -56.89 -13.24 35.79
N ASP A 88 -55.78 -13.76 36.34
CA ASP A 88 -54.62 -12.99 36.78
C ASP A 88 -53.82 -12.31 35.63
N PRO A 89 -53.01 -11.26 35.91
CA PRO A 89 -52.40 -10.41 34.88
C PRO A 89 -51.03 -10.90 34.34
N PRO A 90 -50.51 -10.32 33.24
CA PRO A 90 -49.29 -10.79 32.53
C PRO A 90 -47.94 -10.65 33.26
N GLN A 91 -47.93 -10.39 34.57
CA GLN A 91 -46.75 -9.85 35.26
C GLN A 91 -45.62 -10.88 35.43
N ALA A 92 -45.96 -12.14 35.70
CA ALA A 92 -44.99 -13.21 35.97
C ALA A 92 -44.06 -13.56 34.79
N VAL A 93 -44.57 -13.45 33.54
CA VAL A 93 -43.79 -13.77 32.33
C VAL A 93 -42.67 -12.76 32.10
N ASN A 94 -42.92 -11.49 32.41
CA ASN A 94 -41.94 -10.42 32.26
C ASN A 94 -40.82 -10.52 33.32
N ASP A 95 -41.19 -10.90 34.55
CA ASP A 95 -40.23 -11.21 35.61
C ASP A 95 -39.37 -12.44 35.26
N GLU A 96 -39.91 -13.43 34.54
CA GLU A 96 -39.19 -14.61 34.05
C GLU A 96 -38.19 -14.28 32.95
N LEU A 97 -38.63 -13.55 31.92
CA LEU A 97 -37.78 -13.07 30.84
C LEU A 97 -36.61 -12.22 31.38
N GLN A 98 -36.86 -11.35 32.37
CA GLN A 98 -35.79 -10.54 32.97
C GLN A 98 -34.81 -11.38 33.78
N ARG A 99 -35.27 -12.43 34.50
CA ARG A 99 -34.37 -13.39 35.18
C ARG A 99 -33.41 -14.05 34.18
N VAL A 100 -33.93 -14.56 33.06
CA VAL A 100 -33.11 -15.22 32.04
C VAL A 100 -32.14 -14.25 31.37
N LYS A 101 -32.55 -13.00 31.07
CA LYS A 101 -31.65 -11.96 30.54
C LYS A 101 -30.47 -11.68 31.47
N GLU A 102 -30.70 -11.49 32.78
CA GLU A 102 -29.62 -11.24 33.73
C GLU A 102 -28.75 -12.50 33.99
N GLN A 103 -29.34 -13.70 33.97
CA GLN A 103 -28.60 -14.96 34.05
C GLN A 103 -27.68 -15.16 32.84
N HIS A 104 -28.16 -14.85 31.62
CA HIS A 104 -27.38 -14.92 30.39
C HIS A 104 -26.30 -13.83 30.32
N LYS A 105 -26.59 -12.58 30.73
CA LYS A 105 -25.54 -11.56 30.93
C LYS A 105 -24.47 -12.03 31.92
N THR A 106 -24.87 -12.63 33.04
CA THR A 106 -23.93 -13.17 34.05
C THR A 106 -23.10 -14.33 33.49
N SER A 107 -23.71 -15.24 32.72
CA SER A 107 -23.04 -16.33 31.99
C SER A 107 -22.00 -15.79 31.02
N MET A 108 -22.39 -14.86 30.13
CA MET A 108 -21.48 -14.25 29.16
C MET A 108 -20.38 -13.42 29.83
N LYS A 109 -20.68 -12.71 30.93
CA LYS A 109 -19.64 -12.03 31.74
C LYS A 109 -18.62 -13.04 32.26
N ASN A 110 -19.06 -14.10 32.94
CA ASN A 110 -18.17 -15.11 33.51
C ASN A 110 -17.35 -15.84 32.43
N LYS A 111 -17.90 -15.98 31.21
CA LYS A 111 -17.25 -16.60 30.05
C LYS A 111 -16.18 -15.72 29.38
N TYR A 112 -16.25 -14.38 29.52
CA TYR A 112 -15.42 -13.44 28.77
C TYR A 112 -14.74 -12.31 29.58
N GLU A 113 -14.98 -12.21 30.90
CA GLU A 113 -14.29 -11.28 31.83
C GLU A 113 -12.77 -11.50 31.85
N ARG A 114 -12.33 -12.73 31.58
CA ARG A 114 -10.97 -13.22 31.78
C ARG A 114 -10.40 -13.77 30.48
N LEU A 115 -9.15 -13.44 30.17
CA LEU A 115 -8.46 -13.98 28.99
C LEU A 115 -7.59 -15.18 29.39
N CYS A 116 -7.86 -16.35 28.82
CA CYS A 116 -7.05 -17.56 29.03
C CYS A 116 -5.70 -17.48 28.31
N GLU A 117 -4.75 -16.73 28.87
CA GLU A 117 -3.38 -16.59 28.39
C GLU A 117 -2.52 -17.85 28.67
N GLY A 118 -2.85 -18.98 28.04
CA GLY A 118 -2.07 -20.23 28.12
C GLY A 118 -2.10 -20.95 29.48
N LEU A 119 -2.83 -20.43 30.47
CA LEU A 119 -2.81 -20.92 31.85
C LEU A 119 -4.22 -21.35 32.32
N LYS A 120 -4.48 -22.67 32.35
CA LYS A 120 -5.65 -23.25 33.04
C LYS A 120 -5.35 -23.56 34.52
N LEU A 121 -4.99 -22.53 35.30
CA LEU A 121 -4.99 -22.55 36.76
C LEU A 121 -5.48 -21.19 37.28
N GLN A 122 -6.31 -21.21 38.32
CA GLN A 122 -7.20 -20.11 38.76
C GLN A 122 -6.48 -18.88 39.37
N GLU A 123 -5.15 -18.79 39.23
CA GLU A 123 -4.29 -17.82 39.92
C GLU A 123 -3.59 -16.83 38.97
N ASN A 124 -3.67 -17.03 37.65
CA ASN A 124 -3.03 -16.18 36.61
C ASN A 124 -3.99 -15.79 35.48
N GLU A 125 -5.26 -15.56 35.80
CA GLU A 125 -6.27 -15.10 34.83
C GLU A 125 -6.25 -13.56 34.74
N SER A 126 -5.77 -13.02 33.62
CA SER A 126 -5.80 -11.58 33.37
C SER A 126 -7.23 -11.12 33.06
N LEU A 127 -7.71 -10.10 33.79
CA LEU A 127 -8.96 -9.42 33.47
C LEU A 127 -8.84 -8.77 32.09
N LEU A 128 -9.74 -9.10 31.15
CA LEU A 128 -9.68 -8.59 29.78
C LEU A 128 -9.63 -7.05 29.77
N ASN A 129 -10.37 -6.40 30.67
CA ASN A 129 -10.41 -4.94 30.81
C ASN A 129 -9.08 -4.28 31.24
N SER A 130 -8.14 -4.97 31.89
CA SER A 130 -6.85 -4.36 32.28
C SER A 130 -5.82 -4.39 31.14
N ILE A 131 -5.83 -5.45 30.33
CA ILE A 131 -4.92 -5.65 29.20
C ILE A 131 -5.48 -5.14 27.85
N TYR A 132 -6.79 -4.99 27.71
CA TYR A 132 -7.41 -4.62 26.43
C TYR A 132 -6.92 -3.24 25.99
N THR A 133 -6.39 -3.21 24.78
CA THR A 133 -5.96 -2.01 24.07
C THR A 133 -6.83 -1.91 22.83
N GLN A 134 -7.43 -0.74 22.59
CA GLN A 134 -8.37 -0.57 21.47
C GLN A 134 -7.67 -0.86 20.15
N LEU A 135 -8.25 -1.75 19.33
CA LEU A 135 -7.76 -2.00 17.98
C LEU A 135 -8.22 -0.89 17.03
N TYR A 136 -7.40 -0.58 16.03
CA TYR A 136 -7.83 0.25 14.92
C TYR A 136 -8.64 -0.58 13.91
N ILE A 137 -9.93 -0.25 13.75
CA ILE A 137 -10.89 -0.92 12.86
C ILE A 137 -11.43 0.14 11.90
N ILE A 138 -11.57 -0.22 10.62
CA ILE A 138 -12.05 0.67 9.55
C ILE A 138 -13.32 0.13 8.89
N GLU A 139 -14.14 1.01 8.34
CA GLU A 139 -15.21 0.67 7.40
C GLU A 139 -14.64 0.43 5.99
N GLY A 140 -15.16 -0.58 5.29
CA GLY A 140 -14.64 -1.03 3.99
C GLY A 140 -13.56 -2.12 4.08
N GLU A 141 -12.81 -2.29 2.99
CA GLU A 141 -11.60 -3.14 2.93
C GLU A 141 -10.52 -2.51 2.05
N ARG A 142 -9.27 -2.93 2.23
CA ARG A 142 -8.12 -2.50 1.42
C ARG A 142 -7.80 -3.54 0.35
N GLU A 143 -7.66 -3.13 -0.92
CA GLU A 143 -7.39 -4.03 -2.07
C GLU A 143 -6.19 -4.98 -1.86
N ALA A 144 -5.21 -4.55 -1.06
CA ALA A 144 -3.96 -5.26 -0.79
C ALA A 144 -4.09 -6.58 0.00
N VAL A 145 -5.26 -6.86 0.59
CA VAL A 145 -5.44 -7.75 1.75
C VAL A 145 -5.79 -9.20 1.38
N ASN A 146 -6.26 -9.43 0.15
CA ASN A 146 -6.87 -10.71 -0.26
C ASN A 146 -5.89 -11.84 -0.64
N GLN A 147 -4.56 -11.66 -0.63
CA GLN A 147 -3.63 -12.64 -1.21
C GLN A 147 -2.32 -12.97 -0.45
N GLU A 148 -1.87 -12.21 0.55
CA GLU A 148 -0.48 -12.31 1.09
C GLU A 148 -0.38 -12.85 2.52
N HIS A 149 0.79 -13.41 2.88
CA HIS A 149 1.11 -13.90 4.24
C HIS A 149 1.20 -12.77 5.29
N GLU A 150 0.89 -13.06 6.55
CA GLU A 150 0.81 -12.11 7.68
C GLU A 150 1.98 -11.11 7.73
N VAL A 151 3.21 -11.61 7.87
CA VAL A 151 4.43 -10.76 7.97
C VAL A 151 4.57 -9.79 6.79
N LEU A 152 4.19 -10.24 5.59
CA LEU A 152 4.31 -9.46 4.36
C LEU A 152 3.23 -8.37 4.29
N GLN A 153 2.00 -8.68 4.72
CA GLN A 153 0.93 -7.68 4.85
C GLN A 153 1.30 -6.60 5.88
N MET A 154 1.90 -6.96 7.01
CA MET A 154 2.31 -6.00 8.05
C MET A 154 3.41 -5.06 7.57
N GLU A 155 4.40 -5.61 6.84
CA GLU A 155 5.43 -4.82 6.18
C GLU A 155 4.88 -3.90 5.08
N LYS A 156 3.78 -4.26 4.44
CA LYS A 156 3.08 -3.46 3.44
C LYS A 156 2.29 -2.33 4.13
N THR A 157 1.48 -2.66 5.13
CA THR A 157 0.69 -1.71 5.93
C THR A 157 1.56 -0.69 6.67
N ALA A 158 2.71 -1.08 7.22
CA ALA A 158 3.67 -0.16 7.82
C ALA A 158 4.27 0.86 6.82
N ARG A 159 4.14 0.61 5.51
CA ARG A 159 4.57 1.51 4.42
C ARG A 159 3.39 2.27 3.78
N THR A 160 2.13 1.93 4.12
CA THR A 160 0.92 2.52 3.53
C THR A 160 -0.16 2.81 4.59
N GLN A 161 -0.24 4.07 5.05
CA GLN A 161 -1.17 4.50 6.10
C GLN A 161 -1.93 5.78 5.73
N HIS A 162 -3.23 5.59 5.46
CA HIS A 162 -4.38 6.50 5.70
C HIS A 162 -4.54 7.81 4.90
N SER A 163 -5.76 7.99 4.38
CA SER A 163 -6.48 9.28 4.53
C SER A 163 -8.02 9.18 4.42
N GLN A 164 -8.59 8.12 3.84
CA GLN A 164 -10.04 7.96 3.64
C GLN A 164 -10.67 6.78 4.41
N ASP A 165 -9.92 6.06 5.24
CA ASP A 165 -10.50 5.01 6.07
C ASP A 165 -11.41 5.63 7.15
N THR A 166 -12.69 5.25 7.21
CA THR A 166 -13.60 5.69 8.29
C THR A 166 -13.37 4.82 9.53
N PRO A 167 -12.86 5.35 10.65
CA PRO A 167 -12.59 4.55 11.84
C PRO A 167 -13.87 4.20 12.58
N ILE A 168 -14.03 2.93 12.96
CA ILE A 168 -15.17 2.41 13.73
C ILE A 168 -14.68 1.93 15.09
N TYR A 169 -15.34 2.36 16.18
CA TYR A 169 -15.17 1.74 17.48
C TYR A 169 -15.91 0.40 17.52
N CYS A 170 -15.32 -0.62 18.15
CA CYS A 170 -15.90 -1.98 18.16
C CYS A 170 -17.33 -2.01 18.71
N ASN A 171 -17.64 -1.18 19.72
CA ASN A 171 -18.97 -1.11 20.33
C ASN A 171 -20.00 -0.34 19.47
N ASP A 172 -19.57 0.37 18.43
CA ASP A 172 -20.41 1.15 17.52
C ASP A 172 -20.63 0.43 16.17
N ILE A 173 -20.21 -0.83 16.04
CA ILE A 173 -20.11 -1.54 14.74
C ILE A 173 -21.45 -1.65 13.98
N PHE A 174 -22.58 -1.72 14.69
CA PHE A 174 -23.94 -1.73 14.12
C PHE A 174 -24.59 -0.33 14.00
N LYS A 175 -23.92 0.74 14.43
CA LYS A 175 -24.46 2.11 14.38
C LYS A 175 -24.14 2.75 13.02
N ALA A 176 -25.13 3.42 12.42
CA ALA A 176 -24.93 4.15 11.18
C ALA A 176 -23.88 5.27 11.34
N SER A 177 -23.05 5.50 10.31
CA SER A 177 -22.03 6.56 10.35
C SER A 177 -22.69 7.94 10.47
N ALA A 178 -22.05 8.84 11.22
CA ALA A 178 -22.60 10.17 11.56
C ALA A 178 -22.43 11.23 10.44
N GLU A 179 -22.19 10.83 9.19
CA GLU A 179 -22.06 11.76 8.08
C GLU A 179 -23.40 12.43 7.73
N ALA A 180 -23.38 13.75 7.58
CA ALA A 180 -24.54 14.58 7.34
C ALA A 180 -24.76 14.82 5.83
N GLY A 181 -25.95 14.47 5.32
CA GLY A 181 -26.34 14.80 3.94
C GLY A 181 -27.41 13.92 3.32
N CYS A 182 -27.49 12.64 3.71
CA CYS A 182 -28.44 11.68 3.12
C CYS A 182 -29.56 11.31 4.08
N GLU A 183 -30.81 11.44 3.61
CA GLU A 183 -32.02 10.90 4.23
C GLU A 183 -32.11 9.38 3.98
N GLU A 184 -32.89 8.66 4.81
CA GLU A 184 -33.11 7.21 4.74
C GLU A 184 -31.84 6.32 4.67
N LYS A 185 -31.07 6.28 5.75
CA LYS A 185 -29.99 5.29 5.94
C LYS A 185 -30.58 3.91 6.31
N GLU A 186 -30.26 2.89 5.52
CA GLU A 186 -30.65 1.51 5.80
C GLU A 186 -30.12 1.01 7.16
N GLN A 187 -30.88 0.12 7.81
CA GLN A 187 -30.48 -0.47 9.09
C GLN A 187 -29.40 -1.53 8.86
N ILE A 188 -28.21 -1.33 9.44
CA ILE A 188 -27.09 -2.26 9.33
C ILE A 188 -27.41 -3.55 10.10
N LYS A 189 -27.86 -4.59 9.40
CA LYS A 189 -28.15 -5.91 10.01
C LYS A 189 -26.92 -6.81 10.07
N THR A 190 -26.24 -7.01 8.94
CA THR A 190 -25.12 -7.95 8.84
C THR A 190 -23.79 -7.22 8.65
N VAL A 191 -22.86 -7.40 9.60
CA VAL A 191 -21.48 -6.92 9.52
C VAL A 191 -20.51 -8.08 9.31
N LEU A 192 -19.63 -7.95 8.32
CA LEU A 192 -18.45 -8.82 8.18
C LEU A 192 -17.18 -8.06 8.58
N THR A 193 -16.37 -8.65 9.45
CA THR A 193 -15.08 -8.11 9.88
C THR A 193 -13.92 -8.98 9.39
N LYS A 194 -13.16 -8.44 8.44
CA LYS A 194 -11.93 -9.03 7.91
C LYS A 194 -10.73 -8.72 8.80
N GLY A 195 -9.74 -9.61 8.79
CA GLY A 195 -8.42 -9.37 9.38
C GLY A 195 -7.56 -10.64 9.41
N ILE A 196 -6.23 -10.47 9.42
CA ILE A 196 -5.25 -11.57 9.44
C ILE A 196 -5.30 -12.40 10.75
N ALA A 197 -4.49 -13.47 10.88
CA ALA A 197 -4.43 -14.21 12.13
C ALA A 197 -3.80 -13.35 13.25
N GLY A 198 -4.08 -13.68 14.51
CA GLY A 198 -3.56 -12.97 15.68
C GLY A 198 -4.01 -11.51 15.88
N ILE A 199 -4.64 -10.88 14.87
CA ILE A 199 -4.93 -9.43 14.82
C ILE A 199 -5.91 -8.94 15.89
N GLY A 200 -6.60 -9.86 16.57
CA GLY A 200 -7.54 -9.55 17.66
C GLY A 200 -9.03 -9.65 17.29
N LYS A 201 -9.40 -10.36 16.21
CA LYS A 201 -10.82 -10.62 15.83
C LYS A 201 -11.65 -11.15 17.01
N THR A 202 -11.32 -12.34 17.51
CA THR A 202 -11.96 -12.96 18.69
C THR A 202 -11.88 -12.08 19.94
N VAL A 203 -10.77 -11.38 20.17
CA VAL A 203 -10.60 -10.50 21.35
C VAL A 203 -11.52 -9.27 21.28
N SER A 204 -11.83 -8.79 20.07
CA SER A 204 -12.81 -7.72 19.84
C SER A 204 -14.23 -8.21 20.14
N VAL A 205 -14.58 -9.42 19.67
CA VAL A 205 -15.83 -10.09 20.01
C VAL A 205 -15.98 -10.25 21.53
N GLN A 206 -14.97 -10.79 22.20
CA GLN A 206 -14.95 -10.93 23.66
C GLN A 206 -15.14 -9.60 24.39
N LYS A 207 -14.47 -8.53 23.94
CA LYS A 207 -14.59 -7.20 24.56
C LYS A 207 -15.98 -6.58 24.36
N PHE A 208 -16.56 -6.71 23.17
CA PHE A 208 -17.91 -6.24 22.84
C PHE A 208 -18.98 -6.91 23.73
N ILE A 209 -18.90 -8.23 23.88
CA ILE A 209 -19.79 -9.00 24.76
C ILE A 209 -19.58 -8.60 26.22
N LEU A 210 -18.32 -8.41 26.65
CA LEU A 210 -18.02 -8.02 28.02
C LEU A 210 -18.56 -6.61 28.35
N ASP A 211 -18.42 -5.63 27.45
CA ASP A 211 -19.00 -4.29 27.64
C ASP A 211 -20.54 -4.29 27.65
N TRP A 212 -21.18 -5.21 26.93
CA TRP A 212 -22.63 -5.43 27.04
C TRP A 212 -23.01 -6.10 28.38
N ALA A 213 -22.30 -7.14 28.79
CA ALA A 213 -22.58 -7.87 30.03
C ALA A 213 -22.25 -7.07 31.30
N GLU A 214 -21.32 -6.10 31.23
CA GLU A 214 -21.00 -5.15 32.29
C GLU A 214 -21.84 -3.86 32.28
N GLY A 215 -22.81 -3.72 31.38
CA GLY A 215 -23.71 -2.56 31.32
C GLY A 215 -23.11 -1.30 30.65
N LYS A 216 -21.94 -1.40 30.03
CA LYS A 216 -21.16 -0.27 29.50
C LYS A 216 -21.56 0.16 28.08
N ALA A 217 -22.01 -0.78 27.25
CA ALA A 217 -22.39 -0.53 25.86
C ALA A 217 -23.60 -1.36 25.43
N ASN A 218 -24.26 -0.97 24.33
CA ASN A 218 -25.27 -1.76 23.61
C ASN A 218 -26.41 -2.35 24.48
N GLN A 219 -26.83 -1.62 25.53
CA GLN A 219 -27.89 -2.04 26.45
C GLN A 219 -29.30 -2.06 25.82
N ASP A 220 -29.42 -1.65 24.57
CA ASP A 220 -30.58 -1.85 23.71
C ASP A 220 -30.69 -3.28 23.14
N VAL A 221 -29.67 -4.13 23.35
CA VAL A 221 -29.65 -5.55 22.96
C VAL A 221 -30.03 -6.45 24.13
N ASP A 222 -30.99 -7.34 23.91
CA ASP A 222 -31.54 -8.27 24.91
C ASP A 222 -30.69 -9.53 25.09
N PHE A 223 -30.17 -10.09 23.99
CA PHE A 223 -29.43 -11.36 23.96
C PHE A 223 -28.25 -11.29 22.97
N MET A 224 -27.11 -11.91 23.33
CA MET A 224 -25.91 -11.99 22.48
C MET A 224 -25.43 -13.44 22.33
N PHE A 225 -25.81 -14.09 21.24
CA PHE A 225 -25.52 -15.50 20.99
C PHE A 225 -24.23 -15.68 20.19
N VAL A 226 -23.19 -16.18 20.86
CA VAL A 226 -21.89 -16.50 20.23
C VAL A 226 -21.89 -17.93 19.70
N LEU A 227 -21.58 -18.10 18.41
CA LEU A 227 -21.58 -19.38 17.71
C LEU A 227 -20.31 -19.51 16.83
N PRO A 228 -19.15 -19.90 17.41
CA PRO A 228 -17.89 -19.96 16.66
C PRO A 228 -17.89 -21.10 15.63
N PHE A 229 -17.47 -20.83 14.39
CA PHE A 229 -17.45 -21.83 13.32
C PHE A 229 -16.58 -23.06 13.64
N ARG A 230 -15.48 -22.84 14.36
CA ARG A 230 -14.60 -23.88 14.92
C ARG A 230 -15.33 -24.88 15.81
N GLU A 231 -16.36 -24.45 16.53
CA GLU A 231 -17.23 -25.31 17.35
C GLU A 231 -18.33 -25.96 16.48
N LEU A 232 -19.01 -25.18 15.63
CA LEU A 232 -20.05 -25.67 14.72
C LEU A 232 -19.57 -26.81 13.79
N ASN A 233 -18.30 -26.78 13.37
CA ASN A 233 -17.64 -27.82 12.55
C ASN A 233 -17.73 -29.25 13.10
N LEU A 234 -17.97 -29.41 14.41
CA LEU A 234 -18.12 -30.71 15.07
C LEU A 234 -19.50 -31.32 14.83
N ILE A 235 -20.51 -30.49 14.51
CA ILE A 235 -21.88 -30.89 14.21
C ILE A 235 -21.94 -31.36 12.75
N ARG A 236 -21.85 -32.68 12.54
CA ARG A 236 -22.03 -33.32 11.23
C ARG A 236 -23.23 -34.26 11.25
N ASP A 237 -23.91 -34.34 10.11
CA ASP A 237 -24.92 -35.37 9.78
C ASP A 237 -26.16 -35.41 10.70
N HIS A 238 -26.42 -34.35 11.49
CA HIS A 238 -27.59 -34.20 12.36
C HIS A 238 -28.48 -33.05 11.89
N GLN A 239 -29.80 -33.19 12.04
CA GLN A 239 -30.76 -32.11 11.87
C GLN A 239 -30.94 -31.37 13.21
N TYR A 240 -30.76 -30.06 13.21
CA TYR A 240 -30.89 -29.15 14.35
C TYR A 240 -31.98 -28.12 14.07
N SER A 241 -32.68 -27.66 15.11
CA SER A 241 -33.41 -26.39 15.07
C SER A 241 -32.57 -25.27 15.66
N LEU A 242 -32.90 -24.01 15.35
CA LEU A 242 -32.14 -22.88 15.87
C LEU A 242 -32.25 -22.78 17.39
N HIS A 243 -33.45 -22.95 17.95
CA HIS A 243 -33.62 -22.96 19.40
C HIS A 243 -32.81 -24.10 20.06
N ARG A 244 -32.77 -25.31 19.47
CA ARG A 244 -31.92 -26.40 20.00
C ARG A 244 -30.43 -26.06 19.94
N LEU A 245 -29.97 -25.49 18.82
CA LEU A 245 -28.59 -25.06 18.66
C LEU A 245 -28.21 -23.99 19.71
N LEU A 246 -29.11 -23.06 20.02
CA LEU A 246 -28.91 -22.07 21.08
C LEU A 246 -28.80 -22.72 22.47
N LEU A 247 -29.70 -23.65 22.82
CA LEU A 247 -29.65 -24.37 24.10
C LEU A 247 -28.32 -25.13 24.32
N ASP A 248 -27.78 -25.75 23.27
CA ASP A 248 -26.53 -26.51 23.38
C ASP A 248 -25.27 -25.62 23.53
N PHE A 249 -25.35 -24.33 23.16
CA PHE A 249 -24.27 -23.34 23.34
C PHE A 249 -24.47 -22.43 24.58
N HIS A 250 -25.72 -22.24 25.02
CA HIS A 250 -26.17 -21.35 26.11
C HIS A 250 -27.24 -22.08 26.95
N PRO A 251 -26.86 -23.05 27.80
CA PRO A 251 -27.81 -23.89 28.55
C PRO A 251 -28.70 -23.11 29.53
N GLU A 252 -28.32 -21.88 29.90
CA GLU A 252 -29.13 -20.96 30.71
C GLU A 252 -30.47 -20.56 30.08
N LEU A 253 -30.67 -20.83 28.78
CA LEU A 253 -31.91 -20.53 28.05
C LEU A 253 -32.96 -21.67 28.14
N GLN A 254 -32.70 -22.73 28.92
CA GLN A 254 -33.53 -23.95 28.96
C GLN A 254 -35.01 -23.72 29.32
N ASP A 255 -35.30 -22.72 30.16
CA ASP A 255 -36.65 -22.41 30.63
C ASP A 255 -37.36 -21.32 29.78
N LEU A 256 -36.76 -20.92 28.65
CA LEU A 256 -37.22 -19.82 27.80
C LEU A 256 -38.01 -20.32 26.58
N ASP A 257 -39.16 -19.71 26.26
CA ASP A 257 -39.89 -20.04 25.03
C ASP A 257 -39.11 -19.59 23.78
N SER A 258 -38.95 -20.51 22.85
CA SER A 258 -38.46 -20.29 21.49
C SER A 258 -39.02 -19.05 20.77
N GLN A 259 -40.30 -18.71 20.92
CA GLN A 259 -40.92 -17.60 20.20
C GLN A 259 -40.46 -16.21 20.69
N ILE A 260 -39.94 -16.12 21.92
CA ILE A 260 -39.55 -14.84 22.53
C ILE A 260 -38.36 -14.16 21.82
N TYR A 261 -37.62 -14.92 21.00
CA TYR A 261 -36.53 -14.41 20.17
C TYR A 261 -37.00 -13.49 19.03
N GLU A 262 -38.28 -13.53 18.65
CA GLU A 262 -38.86 -12.62 17.63
C GLU A 262 -39.26 -11.26 18.23
N GLU A 263 -39.60 -11.23 19.53
CA GLU A 263 -39.95 -10.00 20.26
C GLU A 263 -38.73 -9.25 20.83
N CYS A 264 -37.58 -9.95 20.97
CA CYS A 264 -36.35 -9.41 21.56
C CYS A 264 -35.35 -8.91 20.50
N LYS A 265 -34.52 -7.92 20.86
CA LYS A 265 -33.39 -7.50 20.02
C LYS A 265 -32.19 -8.43 20.23
N VAL A 266 -32.02 -9.38 19.31
CA VAL A 266 -30.95 -10.39 19.36
C VAL A 266 -29.75 -10.01 18.48
N VAL A 267 -28.53 -10.26 18.98
CA VAL A 267 -27.29 -10.26 18.19
C VAL A 267 -26.74 -11.68 18.09
N PHE A 268 -26.46 -12.16 16.89
CA PHE A 268 -25.67 -13.38 16.63
C PHE A 268 -24.23 -13.02 16.27
N ILE A 269 -23.25 -13.70 16.87
CA ILE A 269 -21.83 -13.49 16.59
C ILE A 269 -21.17 -14.79 16.12
N PHE A 270 -20.79 -14.81 14.85
CA PHE A 270 -20.16 -15.93 14.16
C PHE A 270 -18.65 -15.71 14.03
N ASP A 271 -17.90 -16.11 15.06
CA ASP A 271 -16.44 -15.95 15.09
C ASP A 271 -15.72 -17.05 14.28
N GLY A 272 -14.76 -16.65 13.45
CA GLY A 272 -13.82 -17.55 12.77
C GLY A 272 -14.34 -18.28 11.51
N LEU A 273 -15.06 -17.59 10.60
CA LEU A 273 -15.52 -18.16 9.31
C LEU A 273 -14.40 -18.83 8.49
N ASP A 274 -13.16 -18.35 8.63
CA ASP A 274 -11.97 -18.92 7.99
C ASP A 274 -11.46 -20.24 8.58
N GLU A 275 -12.09 -20.70 9.66
CA GLU A 275 -11.90 -22.02 10.25
C GLU A 275 -13.06 -22.97 9.93
N SER A 276 -14.11 -22.48 9.25
CA SER A 276 -15.26 -23.28 8.82
C SER A 276 -14.87 -24.38 7.82
N ARG A 277 -15.51 -25.54 8.00
CA ARG A 277 -15.59 -26.64 7.02
C ARG A 277 -17.04 -26.91 6.59
N ILE A 278 -17.97 -26.05 7.00
CA ILE A 278 -19.39 -26.11 6.66
C ILE A 278 -19.58 -25.31 5.37
N THR A 279 -19.92 -25.99 4.27
CA THR A 279 -20.32 -25.32 3.02
C THR A 279 -21.66 -24.63 3.25
N LEU A 280 -21.64 -23.29 3.38
CA LEU A 280 -22.86 -22.49 3.45
C LEU A 280 -23.63 -22.57 2.13
N MET A 281 -24.97 -22.59 2.21
CA MET A 281 -25.86 -22.89 1.08
C MET A 281 -26.90 -21.77 0.93
N PHE A 282 -26.58 -20.79 0.09
CA PHE A 282 -27.44 -19.64 -0.21
C PHE A 282 -28.50 -19.91 -1.31
N SER A 283 -28.73 -21.18 -1.68
CA SER A 283 -29.73 -21.58 -2.67
C SER A 283 -31.11 -21.83 -2.02
N ASP A 284 -32.18 -21.51 -2.74
CA ASP A 284 -33.55 -21.49 -2.18
C ASP A 284 -34.23 -22.86 -2.13
N ALA A 285 -33.45 -23.95 -2.14
CA ALA A 285 -33.92 -25.33 -2.25
C ALA A 285 -34.64 -25.84 -0.99
N GLN A 286 -34.43 -25.21 0.17
CA GLN A 286 -35.07 -25.57 1.44
C GLN A 286 -35.61 -24.30 2.10
N LYS A 287 -36.88 -24.34 2.53
CA LYS A 287 -37.49 -23.32 3.38
C LYS A 287 -37.36 -23.75 4.84
N VAL A 288 -36.91 -22.83 5.68
CA VAL A 288 -36.87 -22.93 7.15
C VAL A 288 -37.15 -21.52 7.62
N CYS A 289 -38.27 -21.32 8.31
CA CYS A 289 -38.79 -20.02 8.69
C CYS A 289 -39.04 -19.91 10.20
N ASP A 290 -39.23 -21.03 10.89
CA ASP A 290 -39.50 -21.09 12.32
C ASP A 290 -38.27 -21.59 13.11
N VAL A 291 -38.03 -21.06 14.31
CA VAL A 291 -36.85 -21.38 15.14
C VAL A 291 -36.83 -22.82 15.69
N THR A 292 -37.95 -23.52 15.62
CA THR A 292 -38.14 -24.92 16.03
C THR A 292 -38.05 -25.92 14.87
N GLU A 293 -38.16 -25.47 13.61
CA GLU A 293 -37.97 -26.32 12.43
C GLU A 293 -36.55 -26.88 12.37
N THR A 294 -36.41 -28.17 12.02
CA THR A 294 -35.10 -28.82 11.97
C THR A 294 -34.51 -28.84 10.55
N SER A 295 -33.22 -28.52 10.46
CA SER A 295 -32.45 -28.49 9.21
C SER A 295 -30.96 -28.77 9.47
N SER A 296 -30.13 -28.71 8.43
CA SER A 296 -28.68 -28.70 8.62
C SER A 296 -28.20 -27.36 9.17
N VAL A 297 -27.12 -27.36 9.96
CA VAL A 297 -26.50 -26.11 10.46
C VAL A 297 -26.15 -25.17 9.30
N ALA A 298 -25.66 -25.68 8.18
CA ALA A 298 -25.38 -24.89 6.97
C ALA A 298 -26.60 -24.06 6.51
N VAL A 299 -27.79 -24.66 6.51
CA VAL A 299 -29.04 -24.00 6.10
C VAL A 299 -29.50 -23.02 7.18
N LEU A 300 -29.48 -23.37 8.47
CA LEU A 300 -29.84 -22.44 9.57
C LEU A 300 -29.01 -21.16 9.53
N MET A 301 -27.68 -21.29 9.39
CA MET A 301 -26.76 -20.16 9.29
C MET A 301 -27.04 -19.31 8.05
N SER A 302 -27.26 -19.96 6.89
CA SER A 302 -27.55 -19.26 5.64
C SER A 302 -28.91 -18.52 5.71
N LYS A 303 -29.93 -19.09 6.35
CA LYS A 303 -31.27 -18.48 6.50
C LYS A 303 -31.30 -17.32 7.49
N LEU A 304 -30.51 -17.38 8.57
CA LEU A 304 -30.23 -16.22 9.42
C LEU A 304 -29.55 -15.11 8.63
N MET A 305 -28.48 -15.41 7.87
CA MET A 305 -27.76 -14.42 7.05
C MET A 305 -28.61 -13.81 5.93
N LYS A 306 -29.57 -14.56 5.38
CA LYS A 306 -30.59 -14.05 4.44
C LYS A 306 -31.69 -13.20 5.10
N GLY A 307 -31.82 -13.24 6.44
CA GLY A 307 -32.95 -12.65 7.16
C GLY A 307 -34.28 -13.39 6.94
N GLU A 308 -34.25 -14.65 6.47
CA GLU A 308 -35.44 -15.51 6.36
C GLU A 308 -35.83 -16.12 7.72
N LEU A 309 -34.87 -16.22 8.65
CA LEU A 309 -35.06 -16.71 10.02
C LEU A 309 -34.62 -15.60 10.98
N LEU A 310 -35.47 -15.23 11.94
CA LEU A 310 -35.33 -14.06 12.82
C LEU A 310 -34.98 -12.75 12.07
N PRO A 311 -35.89 -12.19 11.24
CA PRO A 311 -35.59 -11.05 10.35
C PRO A 311 -35.14 -9.75 11.03
N SER A 312 -35.37 -9.61 12.33
CA SER A 312 -34.97 -8.47 13.17
C SER A 312 -33.57 -8.61 13.79
N ALA A 313 -32.94 -9.78 13.68
CA ALA A 313 -31.66 -10.05 14.31
C ALA A 313 -30.50 -9.28 13.67
N LEU A 314 -29.53 -8.91 14.50
CA LEU A 314 -28.25 -8.35 14.08
C LEU A 314 -27.21 -9.47 14.00
N ILE A 315 -26.34 -9.43 12.99
CA ILE A 315 -25.37 -10.50 12.72
C ILE A 315 -23.97 -9.90 12.57
N TRP A 316 -23.02 -10.38 13.37
CA TRP A 316 -21.60 -10.04 13.24
C TRP A 316 -20.78 -11.29 12.91
N ILE A 317 -19.97 -11.23 11.86
CA ILE A 317 -19.17 -12.34 11.36
C ILE A 317 -17.70 -11.92 11.38
N THR A 318 -16.79 -12.78 11.85
CA THR A 318 -15.33 -12.53 11.77
C THR A 318 -14.65 -13.53 10.83
N SER A 319 -13.68 -13.07 10.03
CA SER A 319 -12.99 -13.94 9.05
C SER A 319 -11.59 -13.44 8.68
N ARG A 320 -10.70 -14.36 8.28
CA ARG A 320 -9.57 -14.02 7.39
C ARG A 320 -10.08 -13.69 5.98
N PRO A 321 -9.40 -12.78 5.25
CA PRO A 321 -9.86 -12.28 3.94
C PRO A 321 -10.16 -13.39 2.93
N ALA A 322 -9.27 -14.38 2.81
CA ALA A 322 -9.40 -15.48 1.85
C ALA A 322 -10.65 -16.36 2.01
N ALA A 323 -11.31 -16.33 3.16
CA ALA A 323 -12.50 -17.13 3.46
C ALA A 323 -13.80 -16.32 3.51
N ALA A 324 -13.71 -14.99 3.48
CA ALA A 324 -14.86 -14.09 3.46
C ALA A 324 -15.77 -14.33 2.26
N ASN A 325 -15.18 -14.66 1.11
CA ASN A 325 -15.86 -14.87 -0.17
C ASN A 325 -16.76 -16.12 -0.19
N GLN A 326 -16.87 -16.86 0.92
CA GLN A 326 -17.91 -17.89 1.13
C GLN A 326 -19.32 -17.28 1.31
N ILE A 327 -19.42 -15.99 1.65
CA ILE A 327 -20.69 -15.28 1.83
C ILE A 327 -20.84 -14.28 0.67
N PRO A 328 -21.91 -14.37 -0.14
CA PRO A 328 -22.21 -13.38 -1.16
C PRO A 328 -22.37 -11.97 -0.58
N SER A 329 -21.83 -10.96 -1.26
CA SER A 329 -21.83 -9.56 -0.78
C SER A 329 -23.22 -8.95 -0.63
N GLU A 330 -24.21 -9.47 -1.35
CA GLU A 330 -25.63 -9.09 -1.24
C GLU A 330 -26.24 -9.32 0.16
N TYR A 331 -25.63 -10.14 1.01
CA TYR A 331 -26.07 -10.36 2.40
C TYR A 331 -25.28 -9.55 3.45
N ILE A 332 -24.28 -8.78 3.03
CA ILE A 332 -23.36 -8.03 3.91
C ILE A 332 -23.69 -6.53 3.81
N HIS A 333 -24.31 -5.99 4.86
CA HIS A 333 -24.72 -4.58 4.89
C HIS A 333 -23.54 -3.64 5.18
N ARG A 334 -22.55 -4.13 5.94
CA ARG A 334 -21.32 -3.40 6.26
C ARG A 334 -20.12 -4.34 6.24
N LEU A 335 -19.06 -3.91 5.57
CA LEU A 335 -17.74 -4.54 5.61
C LEU A 335 -16.82 -3.71 6.53
N THR A 336 -16.00 -4.38 7.32
CA THR A 336 -14.99 -3.75 8.19
C THR A 336 -13.68 -4.52 8.17
N GLU A 337 -12.57 -3.85 8.47
CA GLU A 337 -11.24 -4.47 8.53
C GLU A 337 -10.48 -4.07 9.80
N ILE A 338 -9.97 -5.05 10.55
CA ILE A 338 -9.09 -4.79 11.71
C ILE A 338 -7.66 -4.62 11.23
N GLN A 339 -7.09 -3.41 11.40
CA GLN A 339 -5.70 -3.11 11.09
C GLN A 339 -4.73 -3.51 12.22
N GLY A 340 -5.20 -3.71 13.45
CA GLY A 340 -4.36 -4.06 14.61
C GLY A 340 -3.91 -2.83 15.42
N PHE A 341 -2.65 -2.81 15.88
CA PHE A 341 -2.08 -1.73 16.70
C PHE A 341 -1.29 -0.70 15.88
N THR A 342 -1.68 0.56 15.99
CA THR A 342 -0.87 1.75 15.66
C THR A 342 0.24 1.96 16.70
N GLU A 343 1.26 2.78 16.41
CA GLU A 343 2.40 2.97 17.33
C GLU A 343 2.01 3.38 18.77
N PRO A 344 1.05 4.31 19.01
CA PRO A 344 0.59 4.61 20.36
C PRO A 344 -0.04 3.39 21.06
N GLN A 345 -0.84 2.60 20.33
CA GLN A 345 -1.49 1.39 20.86
C GLN A 345 -0.47 0.29 21.20
N LYS A 346 0.63 0.15 20.43
CA LYS A 346 1.71 -0.78 20.80
C LYS A 346 2.28 -0.44 22.17
N GLU A 347 2.57 0.84 22.42
CA GLU A 347 3.09 1.28 23.73
C GLU A 347 2.05 1.18 24.85
N GLU A 348 0.78 1.51 24.57
CA GLU A 348 -0.33 1.37 25.51
C GLU A 348 -0.44 -0.08 26.00
N TYR A 349 -0.37 -1.05 25.09
CA TYR A 349 -0.37 -2.48 25.43
C TYR A 349 0.80 -2.86 26.35
N PHE A 350 2.03 -2.44 26.03
CA PHE A 350 3.20 -2.77 26.86
C PHE A 350 3.14 -2.12 28.24
N ARG A 351 2.69 -0.85 28.36
CA ARG A 351 2.51 -0.18 29.67
C ARG A 351 1.37 -0.79 30.50
N LYS A 352 0.25 -1.18 29.87
CA LYS A 352 -0.86 -1.88 30.55
C LYS A 352 -0.45 -3.24 31.09
N ARG A 353 0.43 -3.95 30.39
CA ARG A 353 0.83 -5.32 30.69
C ARG A 353 2.01 -5.44 31.67
N ILE A 354 2.94 -4.48 31.64
CA ILE A 354 4.18 -4.51 32.44
C ILE A 354 4.09 -3.45 33.54
N SER A 355 3.84 -3.86 34.78
CA SER A 355 3.57 -2.94 35.91
C SER A 355 4.78 -2.09 36.35
N ASP A 356 5.99 -2.43 35.92
CA ASP A 356 7.21 -1.64 36.13
C ASP A 356 7.45 -0.75 34.90
N GLU A 357 7.20 0.55 35.04
CA GLU A 357 7.36 1.56 33.97
C GLU A 357 8.80 1.66 33.42
N HIS A 358 9.83 1.32 34.22
CA HIS A 358 11.21 1.30 33.75
C HIS A 358 11.48 0.04 32.90
N GLN A 359 10.95 -1.13 33.29
CA GLN A 359 10.97 -2.33 32.45
C GLN A 359 10.14 -2.12 31.17
N ALA A 360 8.93 -1.57 31.28
CA ALA A 360 8.07 -1.26 30.12
C ALA A 360 8.79 -0.32 29.14
N SER A 361 9.41 0.76 29.65
CA SER A 361 10.20 1.70 28.84
C SER A 361 11.42 1.05 28.19
N ARG A 362 12.14 0.15 28.91
CA ARG A 362 13.27 -0.62 28.37
C ARG A 362 12.81 -1.59 27.27
N ILE A 363 11.68 -2.26 27.45
CA ILE A 363 11.08 -3.19 26.49
C ILE A 363 10.60 -2.45 25.24
N ILE A 364 9.87 -1.35 25.38
CA ILE A 364 9.44 -0.48 24.27
C ILE A 364 10.65 0.04 23.47
N SER A 365 11.71 0.46 24.16
CA SER A 365 12.97 0.91 23.55
C SER A 365 13.68 -0.22 22.77
N HIS A 366 13.76 -1.43 23.33
CA HIS A 366 14.32 -2.58 22.61
C HIS A 366 13.48 -2.96 21.39
N ILE A 367 12.15 -3.03 21.52
CA ILE A 367 11.24 -3.38 20.43
C ILE A 367 11.36 -2.39 19.28
N ARG A 368 11.38 -1.07 19.55
CA ARG A 368 11.61 -0.03 18.53
C ARG A 368 12.93 -0.23 17.77
N ARG A 369 14.02 -0.57 18.46
CA ARG A 369 15.34 -0.83 17.85
C ARG A 369 15.39 -2.14 17.07
N ALA A 370 14.74 -3.18 17.58
CA ALA A 370 14.66 -4.50 16.97
C ALA A 370 13.60 -4.52 15.85
N ARG A 371 13.92 -3.94 14.69
CA ARG A 371 13.00 -3.65 13.57
C ARG A 371 12.01 -4.76 13.22
N SER A 372 12.44 -6.04 13.20
CA SER A 372 11.53 -7.18 13.02
C SER A 372 10.42 -7.20 14.07
N LEU A 373 10.78 -7.10 15.36
CA LEU A 373 9.85 -7.08 16.49
C LEU A 373 8.95 -5.84 16.44
N HIS A 374 9.49 -4.68 16.06
CA HIS A 374 8.71 -3.43 15.91
C HIS A 374 7.57 -3.57 14.90
N ILE A 375 7.84 -4.14 13.73
CA ILE A 375 6.84 -4.44 12.71
C ILE A 375 5.87 -5.50 13.25
N MET A 376 6.39 -6.57 13.85
CA MET A 376 5.56 -7.67 14.35
C MET A 376 4.57 -7.24 15.43
N CYS A 377 4.94 -6.33 16.32
CA CYS A 377 4.06 -5.77 17.34
C CYS A 377 2.85 -4.97 16.78
N HIS A 378 2.70 -4.85 15.46
CA HIS A 378 1.45 -4.41 14.83
C HIS A 378 0.29 -5.42 15.04
N ILE A 379 0.58 -6.72 15.15
CA ILE A 379 -0.39 -7.75 15.57
C ILE A 379 -0.29 -7.97 17.09
N PRO A 380 -1.41 -7.91 17.84
CA PRO A 380 -1.41 -8.08 19.29
C PRO A 380 -0.78 -9.40 19.80
N VAL A 381 -0.90 -10.52 19.07
CA VAL A 381 -0.30 -11.80 19.48
C VAL A 381 1.24 -11.75 19.54
N PHE A 382 1.89 -10.99 18.65
CA PHE A 382 3.34 -10.80 18.73
C PHE A 382 3.72 -9.86 19.89
N CYS A 383 2.84 -8.95 20.31
CA CYS A 383 3.05 -8.18 21.55
C CYS A 383 2.94 -9.08 22.79
N TRP A 384 1.99 -10.02 22.81
CA TRP A 384 1.84 -11.03 23.86
C TRP A 384 3.08 -11.93 23.97
N ILE A 385 3.56 -12.48 22.85
CA ILE A 385 4.82 -13.25 22.81
C ILE A 385 6.00 -12.38 23.25
N SER A 386 6.12 -11.16 22.72
CA SER A 386 7.27 -10.30 22.99
C SER A 386 7.35 -9.85 24.44
N SER A 387 6.24 -9.42 25.04
CA SER A 387 6.18 -9.09 26.47
C SER A 387 6.50 -10.30 27.34
N THR A 388 5.90 -11.46 27.07
CA THR A 388 6.12 -12.69 27.86
C THR A 388 7.59 -13.12 27.87
N VAL A 389 8.27 -13.06 26.71
CA VAL A 389 9.71 -13.38 26.60
C VAL A 389 10.57 -12.31 27.27
N LEU A 390 10.35 -11.03 26.93
CA LEU A 390 11.23 -9.94 27.37
C LEU A 390 11.07 -9.64 28.87
N GLN A 391 9.88 -9.80 29.43
CA GLN A 391 9.64 -9.69 30.86
C GLN A 391 10.40 -10.79 31.61
N LYS A 392 10.22 -12.08 31.24
CA LYS A 392 10.89 -13.19 31.94
C LYS A 392 12.41 -13.08 31.90
N LEU A 393 13.00 -12.73 30.76
CA LEU A 393 14.45 -12.54 30.64
C LEU A 393 14.97 -11.38 31.50
N LEU A 394 14.20 -10.30 31.66
CA LEU A 394 14.58 -9.14 32.48
C LEU A 394 14.29 -9.30 33.98
N GLU A 395 13.34 -10.18 34.35
CA GLU A 395 13.12 -10.65 35.72
C GLU A 395 14.27 -11.55 36.20
N GLU A 396 14.79 -12.44 35.34
CA GLU A 396 15.83 -13.41 35.68
C GLU A 396 17.26 -12.81 35.69
N ASP A 397 17.62 -11.97 34.70
CA ASP A 397 18.85 -11.16 34.76
C ASP A 397 18.70 -9.81 34.05
N LEU A 398 18.83 -8.72 34.81
CA LEU A 398 18.85 -7.36 34.29
C LEU A 398 19.98 -7.09 33.26
N ARG A 399 21.01 -7.93 33.20
CA ARG A 399 22.12 -7.90 32.23
C ARG A 399 21.97 -8.88 31.06
N ALA A 400 20.90 -9.68 31.00
CA ALA A 400 20.67 -10.65 29.94
C ALA A 400 20.77 -9.98 28.54
N GLU A 401 21.45 -10.66 27.61
CA GLU A 401 21.47 -10.21 26.21
C GLU A 401 20.09 -10.42 25.61
N ILE A 402 19.41 -9.30 25.33
CA ILE A 402 18.02 -9.32 24.86
C ILE A 402 17.99 -9.84 23.40
N PRO A 403 17.12 -10.81 23.06
CA PRO A 403 17.04 -11.39 21.72
C PRO A 403 17.00 -10.35 20.59
N GLN A 404 17.82 -10.57 19.58
CA GLN A 404 18.06 -9.64 18.47
C GLN A 404 17.30 -10.08 17.20
N THR A 405 17.07 -11.39 17.03
CA THR A 405 16.33 -11.95 15.90
C THR A 405 14.96 -12.48 16.32
N LEU A 406 14.05 -12.64 15.35
CA LEU A 406 12.74 -13.27 15.58
C LEU A 406 12.92 -14.73 15.99
N THR A 407 13.89 -15.41 15.40
CA THR A 407 14.17 -16.81 15.72
C THR A 407 14.65 -16.99 17.16
N GLU A 408 15.48 -16.09 17.69
CA GLU A 408 15.88 -16.09 19.10
C GLU A 408 14.67 -15.88 20.03
N MET A 409 13.78 -14.93 19.71
CA MET A 409 12.55 -14.70 20.48
C MET A 409 11.67 -15.96 20.58
N TYR A 410 11.56 -16.75 19.51
CA TYR A 410 10.76 -17.98 19.50
C TYR A 410 11.45 -19.15 20.20
N ILE A 411 12.79 -19.22 20.16
CA ILE A 411 13.58 -20.14 20.98
C ILE A 411 13.37 -19.83 22.48
N HIS A 412 13.49 -18.56 22.89
CA HIS A 412 13.25 -18.19 24.29
C HIS A 412 11.78 -18.40 24.70
N PHE A 413 10.80 -18.10 23.85
CA PHE A 413 9.38 -18.41 24.10
C PHE A 413 9.17 -19.91 24.38
N LEU A 414 9.75 -20.77 23.54
CA LEU A 414 9.69 -22.23 23.69
C LEU A 414 10.39 -22.70 24.98
N LEU A 415 11.59 -22.19 25.27
CA LEU A 415 12.34 -22.53 26.50
C LEU A 415 11.60 -22.11 27.77
N ILE A 416 10.90 -20.96 27.75
CA ILE A 416 10.06 -20.50 28.86
C ILE A 416 8.91 -21.49 29.11
N GLN A 417 8.17 -21.92 28.07
CA GLN A 417 7.10 -22.93 28.25
C GLN A 417 7.66 -24.26 28.78
N ILE A 418 8.83 -24.68 28.28
CA ILE A 418 9.52 -25.90 28.75
C ILE A 418 9.91 -25.80 30.23
N ASN A 419 10.44 -24.67 30.69
CA ASN A 419 10.83 -24.48 32.09
C ASN A 419 9.61 -24.32 33.00
N MET A 420 8.53 -23.67 32.54
CA MET A 420 7.25 -23.61 33.24
C MET A 420 6.63 -25.00 33.43
N ARG A 421 6.79 -25.94 32.48
CA ARG A 421 6.40 -27.35 32.68
C ARG A 421 7.26 -28.07 33.73
N LYS A 422 8.58 -27.83 33.80
CA LYS A 422 9.45 -28.45 34.82
C LYS A 422 8.94 -28.12 36.24
N GLN A 423 8.80 -26.82 36.53
CA GLN A 423 8.31 -26.31 37.83
C GLN A 423 6.96 -26.90 38.21
N LYS A 424 5.96 -26.87 37.30
CA LYS A 424 4.58 -27.33 37.56
C LYS A 424 4.44 -28.82 37.90
N TYR A 425 5.45 -29.66 37.61
CA TYR A 425 5.37 -31.12 37.77
C TYR A 425 6.29 -31.68 38.84
N GLU A 426 7.45 -31.06 39.07
CA GLU A 426 8.32 -31.39 40.21
C GLU A 426 7.63 -31.16 41.57
N GLU A 427 6.66 -30.24 41.64
CA GLU A 427 5.83 -29.98 42.82
C GLU A 427 4.67 -30.98 43.05
N ARG A 428 4.25 -31.76 42.04
CA ARG A 428 2.94 -32.45 42.08
C ARG A 428 2.96 -33.96 42.25
N ASP A 429 3.89 -34.70 41.63
CA ASP A 429 3.90 -36.17 41.68
C ASP A 429 5.28 -36.77 41.31
N PRO A 430 6.18 -37.01 42.30
CA PRO A 430 7.55 -37.47 42.02
C PRO A 430 7.68 -38.90 41.46
N GLU A 431 6.64 -39.74 41.57
CA GLU A 431 6.75 -41.18 41.25
C GLU A 431 6.43 -41.52 39.78
N LYS A 432 6.00 -40.54 38.96
CA LYS A 432 5.71 -40.74 37.54
C LYS A 432 6.86 -40.30 36.63
N LEU A 433 7.39 -41.26 35.87
CA LEU A 433 8.29 -41.01 34.74
C LEU A 433 7.56 -40.26 33.61
N LEU A 434 7.61 -38.92 33.66
CA LEU A 434 7.07 -38.06 32.60
C LEU A 434 7.77 -38.32 31.25
N PRO A 435 7.05 -38.31 30.12
CA PRO A 435 7.67 -38.24 28.80
C PRO A 435 8.53 -36.97 28.69
N SER A 436 9.77 -37.17 28.22
CA SER A 436 10.76 -36.09 28.16
C SER A 436 10.21 -34.89 27.37
N ASN A 437 10.50 -33.67 27.84
CA ASN A 437 10.07 -32.43 27.15
C ASN A 437 10.45 -32.46 25.67
N ARG A 438 11.64 -33.01 25.38
CA ARG A 438 12.17 -33.24 24.04
C ARG A 438 11.28 -34.13 23.17
N GLU A 439 10.78 -35.26 23.67
CA GLU A 439 9.89 -36.13 22.89
C GLU A 439 8.57 -35.44 22.55
N VAL A 440 7.95 -34.77 23.53
CA VAL A 440 6.69 -34.04 23.35
C VAL A 440 6.87 -32.93 22.31
N ILE A 441 7.92 -32.11 22.43
CA ILE A 441 8.23 -31.05 21.46
C ILE A 441 8.51 -31.59 20.06
N VAL A 442 9.28 -32.68 19.92
CA VAL A 442 9.54 -33.28 18.60
C VAL A 442 8.26 -33.77 17.93
N LYS A 443 7.34 -34.42 18.67
CA LYS A 443 6.05 -34.86 18.13
C LYS A 443 5.13 -33.70 17.76
N LEU A 444 5.03 -32.66 18.61
CA LEU A 444 4.29 -31.42 18.28
C LEU A 444 4.86 -30.74 17.02
N SER A 445 6.18 -30.78 16.87
CA SER A 445 6.88 -30.21 15.72
C SER A 445 6.68 -31.04 14.43
N GLU A 446 6.49 -32.36 14.54
CA GLU A 446 6.06 -33.21 13.43
C GLU A 446 4.65 -32.82 12.95
N VAL A 447 3.70 -32.65 13.87
CA VAL A 447 2.34 -32.18 13.56
C VAL A 447 2.41 -30.81 12.90
N ALA A 448 3.18 -29.87 13.46
CA ALA A 448 3.36 -28.53 12.89
C ALA A 448 3.85 -28.58 11.44
N PHE A 449 4.87 -29.39 11.15
CA PHE A 449 5.41 -29.59 9.80
C PHE A 449 4.38 -30.23 8.86
N LYS A 450 3.74 -31.34 9.26
CA LYS A 450 2.72 -32.02 8.46
C LYS A 450 1.57 -31.09 8.09
N GLN A 451 1.02 -30.36 9.06
CA GLN A 451 -0.11 -29.48 8.84
C GLN A 451 0.29 -28.23 8.02
N LEU A 452 1.49 -27.69 8.21
CA LEU A 452 2.00 -26.58 7.39
C LEU A 452 2.14 -26.99 5.91
N MET A 453 2.69 -28.18 5.63
CA MET A 453 2.79 -28.69 4.25
C MET A 453 1.42 -29.06 3.67
N LYS A 454 0.46 -29.53 4.49
CA LYS A 454 -0.95 -29.73 4.10
C LYS A 454 -1.70 -28.39 3.86
N GLY A 455 -1.18 -27.26 4.35
CA GLY A 455 -1.85 -25.94 4.33
C GLY A 455 -2.90 -25.74 5.42
N ASN A 456 -2.93 -26.61 6.44
CA ASN A 456 -3.92 -26.62 7.52
C ASN A 456 -3.47 -25.77 8.72
N VAL A 457 -4.39 -24.97 9.27
CA VAL A 457 -4.24 -24.27 10.56
C VAL A 457 -4.93 -25.05 11.71
N MET A 458 -6.01 -25.76 11.39
CA MET A 458 -6.83 -26.54 12.33
C MET A 458 -6.68 -28.04 12.07
N PHE A 459 -6.50 -28.84 13.13
CA PHE A 459 -6.32 -30.30 13.05
C PHE A 459 -7.03 -31.03 14.20
N TYR A 460 -7.18 -32.35 14.08
CA TYR A 460 -8.01 -33.16 14.98
C TYR A 460 -7.20 -34.16 15.80
N GLU A 461 -7.92 -34.94 16.61
CA GLU A 461 -7.38 -36.02 17.43
C GLU A 461 -6.67 -37.09 16.59
N GLU A 462 -7.20 -37.37 15.40
CA GLU A 462 -6.61 -38.31 14.44
C GLU A 462 -5.24 -37.82 13.91
N ASP A 463 -5.05 -36.51 13.70
CA ASP A 463 -3.76 -35.94 13.25
C ASP A 463 -2.67 -36.01 14.34
N LEU A 464 -3.07 -35.93 15.62
CA LEU A 464 -2.19 -36.14 16.78
C LEU A 464 -1.77 -37.61 16.89
N ILE A 465 -2.74 -38.52 16.76
CA ILE A 465 -2.51 -39.98 16.79
C ILE A 465 -1.64 -40.43 15.60
N GLU A 466 -1.84 -39.87 14.40
CA GLU A 466 -0.99 -40.07 13.20
C GLU A 466 0.50 -39.69 13.45
N SER A 467 0.75 -38.89 14.49
CA SER A 467 2.08 -38.41 14.89
C SER A 467 2.55 -38.95 16.25
N GLY A 468 1.91 -40.02 16.75
CA GLY A 468 2.32 -40.74 17.95
C GLY A 468 2.10 -40.00 19.27
N ILE A 469 1.17 -39.04 19.30
CA ILE A 469 0.73 -38.33 20.51
C ILE A 469 -0.52 -39.04 21.04
N ASP A 470 -0.42 -39.65 22.22
CA ASP A 470 -1.58 -40.24 22.89
C ASP A 470 -2.44 -39.12 23.51
N VAL A 471 -3.74 -39.18 23.27
CA VAL A 471 -4.74 -38.19 23.69
C VAL A 471 -5.47 -38.62 24.98
N THR A 472 -5.21 -39.83 25.46
CA THR A 472 -5.67 -40.34 26.77
C THR A 472 -4.69 -40.04 27.90
N ASP A 473 -3.40 -39.86 27.60
CA ASP A 473 -2.38 -39.60 28.62
C ASP A 473 -2.41 -38.15 29.12
N ALA A 474 -2.76 -37.97 30.40
CA ALA A 474 -2.76 -36.68 31.08
C ALA A 474 -1.38 -35.99 31.07
N SER A 475 -0.28 -36.75 30.91
CA SER A 475 1.08 -36.19 30.79
C SER A 475 1.27 -35.32 29.53
N VAL A 476 0.43 -35.48 28.50
CA VAL A 476 0.42 -34.64 27.30
C VAL A 476 -0.32 -33.32 27.55
N TYR A 477 -1.39 -33.33 28.34
CA TYR A 477 -2.17 -32.13 28.73
C TYR A 477 -1.49 -31.28 29.81
N SER A 478 -0.23 -31.57 30.10
CA SER A 478 0.55 -31.04 31.22
C SER A 478 1.50 -29.92 30.75
N GLY A 479 1.04 -28.67 30.78
CA GLY A 479 1.87 -27.48 30.53
C GLY A 479 2.08 -27.17 29.04
N ILE A 480 3.19 -27.63 28.45
CA ILE A 480 3.65 -27.28 27.10
C ILE A 480 2.54 -27.34 26.04
N CYS A 481 1.72 -28.39 26.02
CA CYS A 481 0.67 -28.52 25.01
C CYS A 481 -0.47 -27.50 25.21
N THR A 482 -0.82 -27.14 26.46
CA THR A 482 -1.82 -26.09 26.74
C THR A 482 -1.27 -24.67 26.52
N GLU A 483 0.06 -24.52 26.52
CA GLU A 483 0.79 -23.26 26.29
C GLU A 483 1.17 -23.04 24.80
N ILE A 484 0.97 -24.06 23.94
CA ILE A 484 1.29 -24.03 22.51
C ILE A 484 0.07 -24.35 21.63
N LEU A 485 -0.84 -25.21 22.09
CA LEU A 485 -2.09 -25.57 21.40
C LEU A 485 -3.32 -24.96 22.08
N LYS A 486 -4.16 -24.27 21.28
CA LYS A 486 -5.53 -23.93 21.66
C LYS A 486 -6.41 -25.16 21.42
N GLN A 487 -6.74 -25.87 22.51
CA GLN A 487 -7.74 -26.95 22.54
C GLN A 487 -9.10 -26.39 22.95
N GLU A 488 -10.14 -26.74 22.21
CA GLU A 488 -11.54 -26.54 22.60
C GLU A 488 -12.32 -27.85 22.64
N SER A 489 -13.40 -27.85 23.40
CA SER A 489 -14.23 -29.01 23.72
C SER A 489 -15.70 -28.59 23.80
N VAL A 490 -16.55 -29.22 23.00
CA VAL A 490 -17.92 -28.76 22.73
C VAL A 490 -18.85 -29.96 22.73
N ILE A 491 -20.02 -29.83 23.37
CA ILE A 491 -21.27 -30.65 23.35
C ILE A 491 -21.13 -32.19 23.21
N HIS A 492 -20.46 -32.69 22.17
CA HIS A 492 -20.31 -34.11 21.78
C HIS A 492 -18.93 -34.71 22.12
N GLN A 493 -18.21 -34.17 23.12
CA GLN A 493 -16.89 -34.61 23.62
C GLN A 493 -15.70 -34.60 22.64
N ARG A 494 -15.91 -34.42 21.33
CA ARG A 494 -14.84 -34.25 20.33
C ARG A 494 -14.04 -32.96 20.59
N LYS A 495 -12.73 -33.04 20.31
CA LYS A 495 -11.75 -31.96 20.52
C LYS A 495 -11.23 -31.44 19.19
N VAL A 496 -10.97 -30.14 19.11
CA VAL A 496 -10.29 -29.50 17.96
C VAL A 496 -9.02 -28.83 18.46
N TYR A 497 -7.95 -28.92 17.66
CA TYR A 497 -6.63 -28.40 17.99
C TYR A 497 -6.13 -27.42 16.94
N SER A 498 -5.34 -26.46 17.42
CA SER A 498 -4.71 -25.40 16.62
C SER A 498 -3.50 -24.87 17.39
N PHE A 499 -2.46 -24.41 16.71
CA PHE A 499 -1.39 -23.66 17.39
C PHE A 499 -1.91 -22.26 17.78
N ILE A 500 -1.41 -21.67 18.87
CA ILE A 500 -1.82 -20.31 19.32
C ILE A 500 -1.65 -19.28 18.20
N HIS A 501 -0.67 -19.44 17.32
CA HIS A 501 -0.52 -18.63 16.12
C HIS A 501 0.19 -19.40 14.99
N LEU A 502 -0.07 -19.03 13.73
CA LEU A 502 0.57 -19.65 12.55
C LEU A 502 2.09 -19.56 12.61
N SER A 503 2.63 -18.44 13.09
CA SER A 503 4.08 -18.27 13.35
C SER A 503 4.68 -19.34 14.28
N VAL A 504 3.90 -19.87 15.24
CA VAL A 504 4.38 -20.92 16.16
C VAL A 504 4.42 -22.26 15.43
N GLN A 505 3.44 -22.53 14.57
CA GLN A 505 3.44 -23.68 13.67
C GLN A 505 4.62 -23.62 12.68
N GLU A 506 4.91 -22.46 12.08
CA GLU A 506 6.06 -22.29 11.19
C GLU A 506 7.41 -22.45 11.91
N PHE A 507 7.56 -21.91 13.12
CA PHE A 507 8.77 -22.09 13.93
C PHE A 507 9.01 -23.56 14.30
N LEU A 508 7.98 -24.26 14.80
CA LEU A 508 8.08 -25.67 15.16
C LEU A 508 8.30 -26.55 13.92
N ALA A 509 7.68 -26.25 12.78
CA ALA A 509 7.95 -26.93 11.52
C ALA A 509 9.41 -26.75 11.05
N ALA A 510 9.97 -25.54 11.20
CA ALA A 510 11.37 -25.26 10.88
C ALA A 510 12.34 -26.01 11.81
N PHE A 511 12.05 -26.03 13.11
CA PHE A 511 12.78 -26.86 14.10
C PHE A 511 12.71 -28.35 13.74
N TYR A 512 11.54 -28.88 13.37
CA TYR A 512 11.37 -30.28 12.99
C TYR A 512 12.23 -30.67 11.78
N LEU A 513 12.30 -29.80 10.77
CA LEU A 513 13.08 -30.09 9.56
C LEU A 513 14.59 -30.18 9.87
N LEU A 514 15.11 -29.28 10.71
CA LEU A 514 16.49 -29.36 11.21
C LEU A 514 16.71 -30.60 12.10
N TYR A 515 15.77 -30.89 13.00
CA TYR A 515 15.82 -32.09 13.85
C TYR A 515 15.88 -33.38 13.01
N CYS A 516 15.09 -33.46 11.94
CA CYS A 516 15.08 -34.60 11.02
C CYS A 516 16.35 -34.72 10.18
N TYR A 517 17.00 -33.59 9.82
CA TYR A 517 18.34 -33.61 9.23
C TYR A 517 19.38 -34.18 10.22
N LEU A 518 19.45 -33.64 11.45
CA LEU A 518 20.41 -34.07 12.48
C LEU A 518 20.22 -35.54 12.91
N THR A 519 18.97 -36.01 12.97
CA THR A 519 18.64 -37.43 13.23
C THR A 519 18.69 -38.34 11.99
N LYS A 520 19.01 -37.79 10.81
CA LYS A 520 19.08 -38.48 9.51
C LYS A 520 17.75 -39.14 9.09
N ASN A 521 16.62 -38.68 9.62
CA ASN A 521 15.28 -39.09 9.20
C ASN A 521 14.97 -38.50 7.81
N LYS A 522 15.05 -39.33 6.76
CA LYS A 522 14.91 -38.85 5.39
C LYS A 522 13.48 -38.48 4.99
N LYS A 523 12.43 -38.97 5.67
CA LYS A 523 11.04 -38.79 5.21
C LYS A 523 10.65 -37.31 5.00
N PRO A 524 10.85 -36.38 5.96
CA PRO A 524 10.47 -34.98 5.76
C PRO A 524 11.42 -34.23 4.80
N LEU A 525 12.67 -34.70 4.67
CA LEU A 525 13.65 -34.10 3.76
C LEU A 525 13.28 -34.29 2.29
N HIS A 526 12.53 -35.36 1.93
CA HIS A 526 12.04 -35.55 0.57
C HIS A 526 11.16 -34.40 0.05
N GLU A 527 10.39 -33.76 0.94
CA GLU A 527 9.53 -32.61 0.63
C GLU A 527 10.32 -31.35 0.19
N PHE A 528 11.64 -31.35 0.39
CA PHE A 528 12.57 -30.29 0.01
C PHE A 528 13.68 -30.76 -0.95
N ARG A 529 13.60 -31.99 -1.48
CA ARG A 529 14.58 -32.48 -2.47
C ARG A 529 14.24 -31.99 -3.88
N SER A 530 15.17 -31.26 -4.51
CA SER A 530 15.11 -30.98 -5.95
C SER A 530 15.58 -32.19 -6.76
N TYR A 531 14.90 -32.48 -7.89
CA TYR A 531 15.43 -33.37 -8.91
C TYR A 531 16.86 -32.97 -9.31
N GLY A 532 17.75 -33.96 -9.44
CA GLY A 532 19.15 -33.80 -9.85
C GLY A 532 20.17 -33.66 -8.72
N PHE A 533 19.78 -33.40 -7.46
CA PHE A 533 20.73 -33.21 -6.35
C PHE A 533 20.82 -34.46 -5.47
N ASN A 534 22.02 -35.03 -5.36
CA ASN A 534 22.27 -36.35 -4.78
C ASN A 534 23.20 -36.31 -3.56
N LYS A 535 23.07 -35.26 -2.73
CA LYS A 535 23.82 -35.05 -1.47
C LYS A 535 22.88 -34.68 -0.33
N ASP A 536 23.05 -35.34 0.81
CA ASP A 536 22.29 -35.08 2.04
C ASP A 536 23.04 -34.06 2.94
N SER A 537 23.27 -32.83 2.47
CA SER A 537 23.98 -31.79 3.26
C SER A 537 23.03 -30.67 3.73
N LEU A 538 23.33 -30.05 4.88
CA LEU A 538 22.54 -28.91 5.37
C LEU A 538 22.52 -27.75 4.37
N TYR A 539 23.64 -27.48 3.68
CA TYR A 539 23.69 -26.46 2.62
C TYR A 539 22.69 -26.76 1.49
N ASP A 540 22.62 -28.01 1.01
CA ASP A 540 21.69 -28.39 -0.05
C ASP A 540 20.23 -28.32 0.42
N LEU A 541 19.95 -28.61 1.70
CA LEU A 541 18.64 -28.46 2.33
C LEU A 541 18.22 -26.98 2.43
N LEU A 542 19.05 -26.12 3.03
CA LEU A 542 18.77 -24.69 3.19
C LEU A 542 18.63 -23.98 1.83
N ARG A 543 19.51 -24.30 0.88
CA ARG A 543 19.41 -23.81 -0.51
C ARG A 543 18.11 -24.25 -1.17
N SER A 544 17.63 -25.46 -0.90
CA SER A 544 16.36 -25.94 -1.45
C SER A 544 15.15 -25.29 -0.77
N ALA A 545 15.21 -25.00 0.53
CA ALA A 545 14.20 -24.22 1.24
C ALA A 545 14.09 -22.78 0.70
N VAL A 546 15.21 -22.09 0.48
CA VAL A 546 15.24 -20.77 -0.20
C VAL A 546 14.54 -20.86 -1.56
N ASN A 547 14.85 -21.87 -2.37
CA ASN A 547 14.22 -22.04 -3.68
C ASN A 547 12.74 -22.42 -3.60
N LYS A 548 12.27 -23.13 -2.56
CA LYS A 548 10.85 -23.46 -2.38
C LYS A 548 10.05 -22.24 -1.93
N ALA A 549 10.59 -21.40 -1.04
CA ALA A 549 9.97 -20.13 -0.66
C ALA A 549 9.87 -19.16 -1.85
N LEU A 550 10.95 -18.99 -2.64
CA LEU A 550 10.92 -18.15 -3.84
C LEU A 550 9.91 -18.63 -4.90
N LYS A 551 9.61 -19.93 -4.95
CA LYS A 551 8.55 -20.52 -5.79
C LYS A 551 7.14 -20.44 -5.18
N SER A 552 6.98 -20.09 -3.91
CA SER A 552 5.66 -19.87 -3.29
C SER A 552 5.02 -18.62 -3.86
N GLU A 553 3.76 -18.67 -4.28
CA GLU A 553 3.06 -17.52 -4.86
C GLU A 553 2.72 -16.49 -3.78
N ASN A 554 2.10 -16.93 -2.67
CA ASN A 554 1.62 -16.08 -1.57
C ASN A 554 2.64 -15.87 -0.42
N GLY A 555 3.88 -16.32 -0.55
CA GLY A 555 4.91 -16.23 0.51
C GLY A 555 4.66 -17.15 1.72
N ARG A 556 3.95 -18.28 1.55
CA ARG A 556 3.52 -19.16 2.67
C ARG A 556 4.65 -19.94 3.36
N LEU A 557 5.89 -19.73 2.95
CA LEU A 557 7.08 -20.36 3.52
C LEU A 557 8.14 -19.31 3.92
N ASP A 558 7.77 -18.02 3.90
CA ASP A 558 8.71 -16.93 4.07
C ASP A 558 9.16 -16.78 5.53
N LEU A 559 8.22 -16.89 6.48
CA LEU A 559 8.53 -16.91 7.91
C LEU A 559 9.10 -18.27 8.34
N PHE A 560 8.58 -19.39 7.83
CA PHE A 560 9.22 -20.71 7.94
C PHE A 560 10.71 -20.69 7.49
N LEU A 561 11.05 -20.06 6.37
CA LEU A 561 12.43 -19.95 5.88
C LEU A 561 13.31 -19.13 6.82
N ARG A 562 12.79 -17.98 7.29
CA ARG A 562 13.46 -17.13 8.29
C ARG A 562 13.80 -17.93 9.54
N PHE A 563 12.84 -18.66 10.10
CA PHE A 563 13.07 -19.54 11.24
C PHE A 563 14.05 -20.66 10.94
N LEU A 564 13.94 -21.35 9.79
CA LEU A 564 14.82 -22.47 9.42
C LEU A 564 16.29 -22.05 9.33
N LEU A 565 16.56 -20.90 8.73
CA LEU A 565 17.90 -20.32 8.67
C LEU A 565 18.38 -19.91 10.07
N GLY A 566 17.53 -19.26 10.87
CA GLY A 566 17.85 -18.84 12.23
C GLY A 566 18.13 -20.01 13.18
N VAL A 567 17.35 -21.10 13.18
CA VAL A 567 17.61 -22.28 14.05
C VAL A 567 18.84 -23.06 13.59
N SER A 568 19.26 -22.89 12.33
CA SER A 568 20.48 -23.50 11.80
C SER A 568 21.76 -22.81 12.28
N LEU A 569 21.71 -21.60 12.85
CA LEU A 569 22.87 -20.98 13.51
C LEU A 569 23.36 -21.82 14.71
N GLU A 570 24.66 -22.07 14.81
CA GLU A 570 25.23 -22.84 15.93
C GLU A 570 24.91 -22.21 17.31
N SER A 571 24.88 -20.88 17.42
CA SER A 571 24.44 -20.18 18.65
C SER A 571 23.04 -20.59 19.10
N ASN A 572 22.14 -20.76 18.13
CA ASN A 572 20.73 -21.03 18.35
C ASN A 572 20.48 -22.52 18.57
N GLN A 573 21.27 -23.39 17.91
CA GLN A 573 21.34 -24.81 18.23
C GLN A 573 21.82 -25.06 19.68
N ARG A 574 22.76 -24.28 20.19
CA ARG A 574 23.23 -24.36 21.59
C ARG A 574 22.13 -24.00 22.60
N LEU A 575 21.31 -22.98 22.32
CA LEU A 575 20.11 -22.68 23.13
C LEU A 575 19.09 -23.84 23.12
N LEU A 576 19.03 -24.60 22.03
CA LEU A 576 18.15 -25.75 21.83
C LEU A 576 18.80 -27.11 22.22
N GLN A 577 19.94 -27.11 22.93
CA GLN A 577 20.71 -28.34 23.20
C GLN A 577 19.91 -29.43 23.94
N ASP A 578 18.98 -29.05 24.84
CA ASP A 578 18.08 -29.97 25.56
C ASP A 578 17.12 -30.72 24.61
N LEU A 579 16.93 -30.23 23.38
CA LEU A 579 15.95 -30.74 22.39
C LEU A 579 16.60 -31.43 21.18
N LEU A 580 17.86 -31.10 20.86
CA LEU A 580 18.61 -31.67 19.74
C LEU A 580 19.36 -32.96 20.13
N THR A 581 19.78 -33.76 19.14
CA THR A 581 20.68 -34.91 19.38
C THR A 581 22.14 -34.50 19.58
N HIS A 582 22.53 -33.43 18.89
CA HIS A 582 23.87 -32.83 18.85
C HIS A 582 23.75 -31.51 18.07
N THR A 583 24.73 -30.63 18.21
CA THR A 583 24.88 -29.44 17.36
C THR A 583 25.76 -29.76 16.15
N GLU A 584 25.44 -29.21 14.97
CA GLU A 584 26.31 -29.20 13.80
C GLU A 584 27.01 -27.84 13.69
N ASN A 585 28.33 -27.82 13.48
CA ASN A 585 29.06 -26.59 13.16
C ASN A 585 28.63 -26.13 11.76
N SER A 586 27.67 -25.23 11.73
CA SER A 586 27.03 -24.74 10.51
C SER A 586 27.76 -23.55 9.88
N SER A 587 28.90 -23.10 10.42
CA SER A 587 29.54 -21.82 10.03
C SER A 587 29.86 -21.72 8.52
N GLU A 588 30.45 -22.75 7.92
CA GLU A 588 30.69 -22.79 6.46
C GLU A 588 29.36 -22.84 5.68
N THR A 589 28.41 -23.66 6.14
CA THR A 589 27.09 -23.83 5.52
C THR A 589 26.29 -22.53 5.51
N ILE A 590 26.24 -21.81 6.63
CA ILE A 590 25.59 -20.51 6.76
C ILE A 590 26.30 -19.48 5.88
N SER A 591 27.64 -19.41 5.90
CA SER A 591 28.41 -18.50 5.04
C SER A 591 28.14 -18.72 3.54
N ARG A 592 28.00 -19.98 3.11
CA ARG A 592 27.64 -20.33 1.73
C ARG A 592 26.16 -20.04 1.42
N THR A 593 25.28 -20.19 2.41
CA THR A 593 23.84 -19.90 2.26
C THR A 593 23.58 -18.39 2.23
N THR A 594 24.27 -17.57 3.04
CA THR A 594 24.17 -16.11 2.96
C THR A 594 24.78 -15.57 1.69
N TRP A 595 25.90 -16.13 1.21
CA TRP A 595 26.43 -15.82 -0.12
C TRP A 595 25.39 -16.12 -1.22
N TYR A 596 24.73 -17.28 -1.17
CA TYR A 596 23.67 -17.62 -2.14
C TYR A 596 22.45 -16.71 -2.02
N ILE A 597 22.02 -16.34 -0.81
CA ILE A 597 20.91 -15.39 -0.60
C ILE A 597 21.27 -14.01 -1.15
N LYS A 598 22.50 -13.54 -0.93
CA LYS A 598 23.03 -12.31 -1.53
C LYS A 598 23.04 -12.41 -3.04
N GLU A 599 23.62 -13.46 -3.63
CA GLU A 599 23.59 -13.73 -5.09
C GLU A 599 22.16 -13.64 -5.65
N ARG A 600 21.17 -14.20 -4.94
CA ARG A 600 19.76 -14.13 -5.35
C ARG A 600 19.11 -12.75 -5.20
N ILE A 601 19.68 -11.82 -4.45
CA ILE A 601 19.28 -10.39 -4.42
C ILE A 601 20.09 -9.59 -5.46
N THR A 602 21.40 -9.80 -5.53
CA THR A 602 22.37 -8.97 -6.25
C THR A 602 22.43 -9.28 -7.74
N TYR A 603 22.51 -10.56 -8.11
CA TYR A 603 22.73 -11.01 -9.49
C TYR A 603 21.43 -11.62 -10.05
N GLN A 604 20.66 -10.78 -10.72
CA GLN A 604 19.42 -11.16 -11.41
C GLN A 604 19.44 -10.69 -12.86
N ASP A 605 18.81 -11.49 -13.73
CA ASP A 605 18.45 -11.06 -15.07
C ASP A 605 17.30 -10.03 -14.96
N ASP A 606 17.46 -8.87 -15.63
CA ASP A 606 16.43 -7.83 -15.73
C ASP A 606 15.16 -8.35 -16.45
N SER A 607 15.20 -9.51 -17.12
CA SER A 607 14.02 -10.13 -17.77
C SER A 607 12.99 -10.69 -16.79
N HIS A 608 13.42 -11.19 -15.62
CA HIS A 608 12.55 -11.85 -14.62
C HIS A 608 13.00 -11.51 -13.18
N PRO A 609 12.95 -10.23 -12.76
CA PRO A 609 13.33 -9.85 -11.41
C PRO A 609 12.36 -10.41 -10.36
N LEU A 610 12.87 -10.76 -9.18
CA LEU A 610 12.02 -11.08 -8.01
C LEU A 610 11.08 -9.91 -7.69
N SER A 611 9.90 -10.19 -7.15
CA SER A 611 9.05 -9.16 -6.57
C SER A 611 9.76 -8.49 -5.38
N ALA A 612 9.52 -7.19 -5.18
CA ALA A 612 10.16 -6.44 -4.11
C ALA A 612 9.97 -7.10 -2.73
N VAL A 613 8.78 -7.66 -2.49
CA VAL A 613 8.44 -8.44 -1.28
C VAL A 613 9.39 -9.63 -1.08
N LYS A 614 9.65 -10.43 -2.12
CA LYS A 614 10.58 -11.58 -2.03
C LYS A 614 12.03 -11.15 -1.85
N SER A 615 12.45 -10.04 -2.48
CA SER A 615 13.78 -9.46 -2.25
C SER A 615 13.96 -8.96 -0.82
N ILE A 616 12.93 -8.37 -0.22
CA ILE A 616 12.95 -7.92 1.19
C ILE A 616 12.94 -9.12 2.14
N ASN A 617 12.14 -10.16 1.92
CA ASN A 617 12.19 -11.36 2.75
C ASN A 617 13.58 -12.04 2.70
N LEU A 618 14.21 -12.16 1.52
CA LEU A 618 15.59 -12.64 1.43
C LEU A 618 16.58 -11.78 2.24
N PHE A 619 16.41 -10.47 2.28
CA PHE A 619 17.22 -9.58 3.11
C PHE A 619 16.97 -9.79 4.61
N LEU A 620 15.72 -10.02 5.02
CA LEU A 620 15.39 -10.35 6.41
C LEU A 620 15.97 -11.71 6.84
N CYS A 621 16.01 -12.68 5.93
CA CYS A 621 16.70 -13.96 6.16
C CYS A 621 18.20 -13.79 6.46
N LEU A 622 18.88 -12.76 5.94
CA LEU A 622 20.26 -12.43 6.33
C LEU A 622 20.33 -11.90 7.78
N LEU A 623 19.36 -11.08 8.19
CA LEU A 623 19.28 -10.55 9.56
C LEU A 623 19.00 -11.65 10.59
N GLU A 624 18.16 -12.65 10.28
CA GLU A 624 17.90 -13.79 11.17
C GLU A 624 19.16 -14.65 11.43
N VAL A 625 20.10 -14.69 10.48
CA VAL A 625 21.41 -15.34 10.66
C VAL A 625 22.52 -14.36 11.09
N LYS A 626 22.13 -13.16 11.55
CA LYS A 626 23.00 -12.05 12.00
C LYS A 626 24.02 -11.55 10.94
N ASP A 627 23.80 -11.84 9.67
CA ASP A 627 24.63 -11.34 8.57
C ASP A 627 24.24 -9.90 8.21
N GLN A 628 25.05 -8.96 8.70
CA GLN A 628 24.88 -7.54 8.46
C GLN A 628 25.71 -7.00 7.28
N THR A 629 26.42 -7.82 6.49
CA THR A 629 27.34 -7.25 5.48
C THR A 629 26.56 -6.45 4.43
N LEU A 630 25.49 -7.02 3.86
CA LEU A 630 24.63 -6.32 2.88
C LEU A 630 23.96 -5.07 3.47
N SER A 631 23.73 -5.03 4.79
CA SER A 631 23.25 -3.81 5.47
C SER A 631 24.33 -2.73 5.54
N ARG A 632 25.59 -3.08 5.79
CA ARG A 632 26.71 -2.12 5.77
C ARG A 632 27.03 -1.67 4.36
N GLU A 633 27.11 -2.60 3.41
CA GLU A 633 27.28 -2.34 1.97
C GLU A 633 26.25 -1.31 1.48
N ILE A 634 24.96 -1.51 1.80
CA ILE A 634 23.90 -0.55 1.47
C ILE A 634 24.08 0.79 2.21
N GLN A 635 24.41 0.80 3.51
CA GLN A 635 24.59 2.05 4.27
C GLN A 635 25.81 2.87 3.80
N GLU A 636 26.91 2.22 3.45
CA GLU A 636 28.11 2.83 2.91
C GLU A 636 27.85 3.35 1.49
N PHE A 637 27.22 2.55 0.63
CA PHE A 637 26.83 2.94 -0.73
C PHE A 637 25.87 4.14 -0.75
N VAL A 638 24.83 4.14 0.11
CA VAL A 638 23.86 5.25 0.23
C VAL A 638 24.50 6.52 0.80
N LYS A 639 25.58 6.42 1.58
CA LYS A 639 26.34 7.57 2.11
C LYS A 639 27.47 8.05 1.19
N SER A 640 27.81 7.29 0.14
CA SER A 640 28.90 7.62 -0.78
C SER A 640 28.38 8.37 -2.01
N ASP A 641 29.14 9.33 -2.54
CA ASP A 641 28.82 9.98 -3.83
C ASP A 641 29.02 9.07 -5.07
N LYS A 642 29.37 7.79 -4.87
CA LYS A 642 29.78 6.83 -5.91
C LYS A 642 28.63 6.02 -6.53
N HIS A 643 27.40 6.51 -6.44
CA HIS A 643 26.18 5.79 -6.86
C HIS A 643 26.13 5.32 -8.34
N SER A 644 27.02 5.83 -9.20
CA SER A 644 27.14 5.47 -10.61
C SER A 644 28.08 4.27 -10.89
N GLU A 645 29.01 3.96 -9.98
CA GLU A 645 30.10 3.00 -10.23
C GLU A 645 29.65 1.54 -10.27
N GLU A 646 28.58 1.18 -9.56
CA GLU A 646 28.06 -0.19 -9.46
C GLU A 646 26.61 -0.29 -9.94
N LYS A 647 26.33 -1.23 -10.86
CA LYS A 647 24.95 -1.47 -11.34
C LYS A 647 24.14 -2.25 -10.30
N LEU A 648 23.15 -1.59 -9.70
CA LEU A 648 22.19 -2.20 -8.80
C LEU A 648 21.13 -3.00 -9.55
N SER A 649 20.75 -4.15 -9.01
CA SER A 649 19.57 -4.90 -9.45
C SER A 649 18.26 -4.29 -8.92
N PRO A 650 17.10 -4.64 -9.50
CA PRO A 650 15.79 -4.39 -8.88
C PRO A 650 15.65 -5.02 -7.48
N GLY A 651 16.39 -6.09 -7.18
CA GLY A 651 16.47 -6.69 -5.84
C GLY A 651 17.13 -5.73 -4.84
N HIS A 652 18.33 -5.24 -5.16
CA HIS A 652 19.04 -4.22 -4.37
C HIS A 652 18.21 -2.96 -4.16
N CYS A 653 17.53 -2.48 -5.20
CA CYS A 653 16.68 -1.29 -5.08
C CYS A 653 15.52 -1.51 -4.09
N SER A 654 15.00 -2.74 -3.98
CA SER A 654 13.97 -3.10 -2.99
C SER A 654 14.52 -3.06 -1.55
N THR A 655 15.74 -3.55 -1.33
CA THR A 655 16.36 -3.62 0.00
C THR A 655 16.85 -2.25 0.46
N ILE A 656 17.43 -1.43 -0.44
CA ILE A 656 17.77 -0.02 -0.18
C ILE A 656 16.50 0.76 0.21
N SER A 657 15.44 0.64 -0.60
CA SER A 657 14.15 1.29 -0.35
C SER A 657 13.56 0.90 1.01
N TYR A 658 13.61 -0.37 1.37
CA TYR A 658 13.17 -0.85 2.69
C TYR A 658 14.04 -0.31 3.83
N MET A 659 15.36 -0.33 3.69
CA MET A 659 16.28 0.17 4.72
C MET A 659 16.11 1.66 5.00
N LEU A 660 15.80 2.47 3.97
CA LEU A 660 15.47 3.88 4.09
C LEU A 660 14.11 4.12 4.78
N GLN A 661 13.05 3.39 4.39
CA GLN A 661 11.73 3.47 5.03
C GLN A 661 11.79 3.12 6.53
N MET A 662 12.66 2.19 6.91
CA MET A 662 12.87 1.79 8.30
C MET A 662 13.94 2.62 9.04
N SER A 663 14.41 3.74 8.47
CA SER A 663 15.36 4.63 9.14
C SER A 663 14.71 5.45 10.25
N GLU A 664 15.44 5.65 11.36
CA GLU A 664 15.05 6.58 12.43
C GLU A 664 15.23 8.03 11.98
N GLU A 665 16.40 8.32 11.38
CA GLU A 665 16.70 9.63 10.77
C GLU A 665 16.23 9.66 9.30
N PRO A 666 15.53 10.72 8.86
CA PRO A 666 15.11 10.86 7.46
C PRO A 666 16.25 11.35 6.56
N LEU A 667 16.26 10.89 5.31
CA LEU A 667 17.21 11.29 4.27
C LEU A 667 16.94 12.71 3.76
N ASP A 668 17.95 13.54 3.56
CA ASP A 668 17.73 14.92 3.09
C ASP A 668 17.29 15.00 1.62
N GLU A 669 17.89 14.22 0.71
CA GLU A 669 17.48 14.10 -0.70
C GLU A 669 17.49 12.64 -1.18
N LEU A 670 16.35 12.17 -1.71
CA LEU A 670 16.26 10.96 -2.53
C LEU A 670 16.22 11.34 -4.01
N ASN A 671 17.11 10.76 -4.82
CA ASN A 671 17.16 10.96 -6.27
C ASN A 671 17.44 9.62 -6.97
N PRO A 672 16.41 8.89 -7.45
CA PRO A 672 16.59 7.58 -8.10
C PRO A 672 17.47 7.60 -9.35
N MET A 673 17.63 8.76 -10.02
CA MET A 673 18.48 8.89 -11.21
C MET A 673 19.98 8.93 -10.89
N LYS A 674 20.38 9.13 -9.62
CA LYS A 674 21.79 9.00 -9.21
C LYS A 674 22.28 7.54 -9.22
N TYR A 675 21.37 6.57 -9.08
CA TYR A 675 21.73 5.15 -8.97
C TYR A 675 21.77 4.48 -10.34
N ASN A 676 22.88 3.81 -10.64
CA ASN A 676 23.04 2.99 -11.83
C ASN A 676 22.15 1.73 -11.75
N THR A 677 20.94 1.80 -12.32
CA THR A 677 19.96 0.69 -12.29
C THR A 677 18.93 0.77 -13.42
N SER A 678 18.14 -0.28 -13.63
CA SER A 678 17.05 -0.32 -14.60
C SER A 678 15.84 0.50 -14.15
N ALA A 679 14.91 0.81 -15.08
CA ALA A 679 13.71 1.60 -14.74
C ALA A 679 12.88 0.96 -13.61
N GLU A 680 12.78 -0.37 -13.60
CA GLU A 680 12.16 -1.15 -12.52
C GLU A 680 12.92 -1.01 -11.19
N GLY A 681 14.25 -0.93 -11.21
CA GLY A 681 15.05 -0.58 -10.04
C GLY A 681 14.71 0.81 -9.49
N ARG A 682 14.68 1.84 -10.36
CA ARG A 682 14.27 3.20 -9.95
C ARG A 682 12.86 3.25 -9.36
N ARG A 683 11.89 2.54 -9.96
CA ARG A 683 10.52 2.48 -9.42
C ARG A 683 10.45 1.84 -8.02
N ARG A 684 11.32 0.88 -7.71
CA ARG A 684 11.39 0.25 -6.39
C ARG A 684 12.00 1.15 -5.30
N LEU A 685 12.72 2.20 -5.67
CA LEU A 685 13.21 3.21 -4.73
C LEU A 685 12.13 4.22 -4.31
N ILE A 686 11.04 4.39 -5.08
CA ILE A 686 9.98 5.39 -4.80
C ILE A 686 9.42 5.30 -3.38
N PRO A 687 9.10 4.12 -2.79
CA PRO A 687 8.54 4.06 -1.43
C PRO A 687 9.42 4.71 -0.34
N ALA A 688 10.72 4.90 -0.56
CA ALA A 688 11.60 5.62 0.37
C ALA A 688 11.29 7.12 0.53
N VAL A 689 10.48 7.73 -0.36
CA VAL A 689 10.07 9.14 -0.25
C VAL A 689 9.39 9.51 1.06
N ILE A 690 8.71 8.57 1.72
CA ILE A 690 8.06 8.83 3.02
C ILE A 690 9.08 9.18 4.13
N LYS A 691 10.34 8.74 3.98
CA LYS A 691 11.45 9.03 4.89
C LYS A 691 12.49 9.98 4.29
N CYS A 692 12.14 10.82 3.31
CA CYS A 692 13.03 11.89 2.88
C CYS A 692 12.40 13.30 2.92
N ARG A 693 13.25 14.33 3.00
CA ARG A 693 12.80 15.74 2.99
C ARG A 693 12.61 16.27 1.56
N LYS A 694 13.40 15.79 0.61
CA LYS A 694 13.35 16.14 -0.81
C LYS A 694 13.34 14.87 -1.68
N ALA A 695 12.49 14.83 -2.70
CA ALA A 695 12.40 13.73 -3.64
C ALA A 695 12.52 14.25 -5.07
N ARG A 696 13.59 13.87 -5.78
CA ARG A 696 13.79 14.14 -7.21
C ARG A 696 13.46 12.89 -8.01
N LEU A 697 12.20 12.76 -8.41
CA LEU A 697 11.69 11.66 -9.23
C LEU A 697 11.56 12.05 -10.71
N ALA A 698 12.21 13.13 -11.13
CA ALA A 698 12.16 13.60 -12.50
C ALA A 698 12.74 12.56 -13.49
N GLY A 699 12.07 12.35 -14.63
CA GLY A 699 12.52 11.39 -15.66
C GLY A 699 12.58 9.93 -15.21
N CYS A 700 11.89 9.53 -14.14
CA CYS A 700 11.98 8.21 -13.53
C CYS A 700 11.08 7.12 -14.15
N ASP A 701 10.44 7.37 -15.30
CA ASP A 701 9.47 6.47 -15.94
C ASP A 701 8.25 6.17 -15.04
N LEU A 702 7.70 7.25 -14.46
CA LEU A 702 6.49 7.20 -13.63
C LEU A 702 5.22 7.32 -14.47
N THR A 703 4.18 6.60 -14.05
CA THR A 703 2.82 6.66 -14.60
C THR A 703 1.84 7.30 -13.61
N ALA A 704 0.60 7.59 -14.04
CA ALA A 704 -0.46 8.04 -13.15
C ALA A 704 -0.70 7.12 -11.93
N GLN A 705 -0.57 5.79 -12.09
CA GLN A 705 -0.70 4.83 -10.97
C GLN A 705 0.49 4.90 -9.99
N CYS A 706 1.66 5.37 -10.44
CA CYS A 706 2.74 5.70 -9.50
C CYS A 706 2.37 6.92 -8.65
N CYS A 707 1.65 7.91 -9.20
CA CYS A 707 1.19 9.09 -8.47
C CYS A 707 0.07 8.80 -7.46
N GLU A 708 -0.82 7.85 -7.77
CA GLU A 708 -1.80 7.30 -6.82
C GLU A 708 -1.10 6.71 -5.58
N ARG A 709 -0.23 5.72 -5.79
CA ARG A 709 0.54 5.08 -4.70
C ARG A 709 1.41 6.07 -3.93
N LEU A 710 1.97 7.06 -4.63
CA LEU A 710 2.75 8.14 -4.03
C LEU A 710 1.87 9.03 -3.15
N SER A 711 0.69 9.47 -3.62
CA SER A 711 -0.26 10.26 -2.82
C SER A 711 -0.63 9.55 -1.52
N SER A 712 -1.03 8.27 -1.59
CA SER A 712 -1.37 7.45 -0.42
C SER A 712 -0.19 7.23 0.55
N ALA A 713 1.05 7.27 0.06
CA ALA A 713 2.25 7.19 0.89
C ALA A 713 2.58 8.53 1.57
N LEU A 714 2.36 9.66 0.87
CA LEU A 714 2.61 11.02 1.37
C LEU A 714 1.54 11.52 2.36
N GLN A 715 0.35 10.91 2.37
CA GLN A 715 -0.70 11.16 3.37
C GLN A 715 -0.37 10.60 4.77
N SER A 716 0.63 9.71 4.86
CA SER A 716 1.07 9.12 6.12
C SER A 716 1.57 10.17 7.12
N SER A 717 1.15 10.05 8.38
CA SER A 717 1.64 10.87 9.50
C SER A 717 3.16 10.75 9.74
N ASN A 718 3.80 9.70 9.21
CA ASN A 718 5.24 9.52 9.22
C ASN A 718 5.99 10.24 8.08
N CYS A 719 5.26 10.87 7.14
CA CYS A 719 5.86 11.57 6.01
C CYS A 719 6.49 12.90 6.44
N VAL A 720 7.73 13.14 6.00
CA VAL A 720 8.48 14.39 6.25
C VAL A 720 8.82 15.17 4.98
N LEU A 721 8.21 14.80 3.84
CA LEU A 721 8.53 15.35 2.53
C LEU A 721 8.09 16.82 2.41
N ARG A 722 9.02 17.68 2.03
CA ARG A 722 8.81 19.12 1.81
C ARG A 722 8.95 19.51 0.34
N GLU A 723 9.74 18.78 -0.44
CA GLU A 723 9.98 19.08 -1.85
C GLU A 723 9.82 17.82 -2.72
N LEU A 724 8.99 17.90 -3.75
CA LEU A 724 8.70 16.82 -4.68
C LEU A 724 8.83 17.31 -6.12
N ASP A 725 9.76 16.72 -6.86
CA ASP A 725 9.98 16.98 -8.28
C ASP A 725 9.59 15.72 -9.08
N LEU A 726 8.49 15.83 -9.81
CA LEU A 726 7.88 14.78 -10.64
C LEU A 726 8.03 15.06 -12.14
N SER A 727 8.80 16.10 -12.51
CA SER A 727 8.95 16.61 -13.87
C SER A 727 9.39 15.56 -14.90
N TYR A 728 9.01 15.73 -16.17
CA TYR A 728 9.41 14.86 -17.29
C TYR A 728 9.01 13.38 -17.13
N ASN A 729 7.86 13.13 -16.52
CA ASN A 729 7.20 11.81 -16.47
C ASN A 729 5.83 11.89 -17.17
N ASP A 730 5.37 10.80 -17.78
CA ASP A 730 4.07 10.71 -18.49
C ASP A 730 2.92 10.51 -17.49
N LEU A 731 2.64 11.58 -16.73
CA LEU A 731 1.69 11.56 -15.62
C LEU A 731 0.26 11.89 -16.07
N GLN A 732 0.14 12.80 -17.05
CA GLN A 732 -1.12 13.33 -17.56
C GLN A 732 -1.95 13.97 -16.42
N ASP A 733 -3.15 14.46 -16.75
CA ASP A 733 -3.99 15.16 -15.77
C ASP A 733 -4.43 14.25 -14.60
N SER A 734 -4.52 12.93 -14.83
CA SER A 734 -4.86 11.93 -13.82
C SER A 734 -3.78 11.76 -12.76
N GLY A 735 -2.50 11.73 -13.13
CA GLY A 735 -1.38 11.68 -12.18
C GLY A 735 -1.33 12.91 -11.27
N VAL A 736 -1.59 14.10 -11.83
CA VAL A 736 -1.67 15.35 -11.06
C VAL A 736 -2.89 15.38 -10.15
N LYS A 737 -4.04 14.84 -10.58
CA LYS A 737 -5.24 14.73 -9.73
C LYS A 737 -4.94 13.99 -8.43
N PHE A 738 -4.32 12.80 -8.49
CA PHE A 738 -3.99 12.02 -7.28
C PHE A 738 -3.14 12.80 -6.26
N ILE A 739 -2.11 13.53 -6.73
CA ILE A 739 -1.25 14.37 -5.86
C ILE A 739 -2.00 15.60 -5.35
N SER A 740 -2.89 16.17 -6.16
CA SER A 740 -3.75 17.31 -5.79
C SER A 740 -4.79 16.95 -4.74
N ASP A 741 -5.34 15.74 -4.79
CA ASP A 741 -6.23 15.22 -3.75
C ASP A 741 -5.47 14.92 -2.45
N GLY A 742 -4.22 14.42 -2.55
CA GLY A 742 -3.31 14.29 -1.40
C GLY A 742 -3.02 15.62 -0.70
N LEU A 743 -2.76 16.69 -1.46
CA LEU A 743 -2.56 18.07 -0.97
C LEU A 743 -3.73 18.66 -0.16
N LYS A 744 -4.91 18.03 -0.17
CA LYS A 744 -6.08 18.44 0.63
C LYS A 744 -6.09 17.81 2.03
N SER A 745 -5.26 16.79 2.29
CA SER A 745 -5.20 16.06 3.56
C SER A 745 -4.43 16.82 4.66
N GLN A 746 -4.76 16.57 5.94
CA GLN A 746 -4.19 17.30 7.08
C GLN A 746 -2.69 17.02 7.33
N ASN A 747 -2.19 15.84 6.92
CA ASN A 747 -0.80 15.44 7.13
C ASN A 747 0.16 15.95 6.05
N TYR A 748 -0.34 16.53 4.96
CA TYR A 748 0.47 16.81 3.77
C TYR A 748 1.41 18.00 3.99
N GLN A 749 2.68 17.70 4.26
CA GLN A 749 3.70 18.69 4.63
C GLN A 749 4.38 19.40 3.44
N LEU A 750 3.97 19.09 2.20
CA LEU A 750 4.65 19.47 0.97
C LEU A 750 4.59 20.98 0.67
N GLN A 751 5.76 21.61 0.51
CA GLN A 751 5.91 23.05 0.25
C GLN A 751 6.33 23.36 -1.19
N ILE A 752 7.01 22.44 -1.88
CA ILE A 752 7.48 22.60 -3.25
C ILE A 752 7.01 21.41 -4.08
N LEU A 753 6.34 21.68 -5.21
CA LEU A 753 5.86 20.65 -6.14
C LEU A 753 6.16 21.05 -7.59
N ARG A 754 6.81 20.16 -8.34
CA ARG A 754 7.20 20.40 -9.75
C ARG A 754 6.68 19.30 -10.67
N PHE A 755 6.03 19.71 -11.76
CA PHE A 755 5.49 18.86 -12.83
C PHE A 755 5.91 19.38 -14.22
N SER A 756 7.12 19.91 -14.36
CA SER A 756 7.58 20.49 -15.64
C SER A 756 7.65 19.40 -16.72
N GLY A 757 6.99 19.57 -17.87
CA GLY A 757 7.03 18.60 -18.97
C GLY A 757 6.33 17.27 -18.69
N CYS A 758 5.21 17.28 -17.96
CA CYS A 758 4.46 16.08 -17.57
C CYS A 758 3.28 15.71 -18.49
N LYS A 759 3.20 16.32 -19.68
CA LYS A 759 2.09 16.20 -20.64
C LYS A 759 0.72 16.57 -20.04
N LEU A 760 0.71 17.64 -19.25
CA LEU A 760 -0.51 18.15 -18.60
C LEU A 760 -1.30 19.07 -19.53
N THR A 761 -2.61 19.08 -19.36
CA THR A 761 -3.53 19.99 -20.05
C THR A 761 -4.15 20.99 -19.07
N ALA A 762 -5.04 21.86 -19.56
CA ALA A 762 -5.91 22.70 -18.74
C ALA A 762 -6.66 21.93 -17.63
N GLN A 763 -6.96 20.64 -17.81
CA GLN A 763 -7.78 19.87 -16.88
C GLN A 763 -7.08 19.56 -15.55
N CYS A 764 -5.74 19.46 -15.51
CA CYS A 764 -5.02 19.31 -14.24
C CYS A 764 -5.19 20.55 -13.32
N CYS A 765 -5.36 21.73 -13.92
CA CYS A 765 -5.39 23.00 -13.21
C CYS A 765 -6.65 23.16 -12.34
N GLU A 766 -7.76 22.50 -12.69
CA GLU A 766 -8.96 22.43 -11.84
C GLU A 766 -8.66 21.68 -10.53
N SER A 767 -7.97 20.53 -10.61
CA SER A 767 -7.59 19.73 -9.44
C SER A 767 -6.58 20.46 -8.55
N LEU A 768 -5.57 21.10 -9.17
CA LEU A 768 -4.59 21.95 -8.48
C LEU A 768 -5.26 23.18 -7.82
N SER A 769 -6.21 23.82 -8.50
CA SER A 769 -6.97 24.94 -7.93
C SER A 769 -7.80 24.52 -6.72
N SER A 770 -8.51 23.38 -6.81
CA SER A 770 -9.22 22.78 -5.69
C SER A 770 -8.29 22.46 -4.51
N ALA A 771 -7.06 22.03 -4.77
CA ALA A 771 -6.04 21.83 -3.73
C ALA A 771 -5.58 23.16 -3.09
N LEU A 772 -5.22 24.16 -3.90
CA LEU A 772 -4.81 25.50 -3.44
C LEU A 772 -5.90 26.26 -2.65
N GLN A 773 -7.17 25.88 -2.83
CA GLN A 773 -8.31 26.42 -2.09
C GLN A 773 -8.51 25.73 -0.72
N SER A 774 -7.90 24.57 -0.46
CA SER A 774 -8.03 23.85 0.82
C SER A 774 -7.27 24.54 1.95
N SER A 775 -7.88 24.59 3.15
CA SER A 775 -7.25 25.11 4.38
C SER A 775 -5.99 24.34 4.79
N ASN A 776 -5.84 23.10 4.33
CA ASN A 776 -4.73 22.22 4.66
C ASN A 776 -3.52 22.41 3.71
N CYS A 777 -3.68 23.15 2.61
CA CYS A 777 -2.64 23.31 1.61
C CYS A 777 -1.53 24.25 2.09
N VAL A 778 -0.32 23.73 2.30
CA VAL A 778 0.88 24.49 2.72
C VAL A 778 1.85 24.79 1.57
N LEU A 779 1.42 24.60 0.33
CA LEU A 779 2.25 24.73 -0.87
C LEU A 779 2.74 26.17 -1.08
N ARG A 780 4.04 26.33 -1.36
CA ARG A 780 4.75 27.61 -1.51
C ARG A 780 5.34 27.81 -2.92
N GLU A 781 5.77 26.75 -3.58
CA GLU A 781 6.27 26.75 -4.96
C GLU A 781 5.52 25.71 -5.79
N LEU A 782 5.04 26.13 -6.97
CA LEU A 782 4.41 25.28 -7.97
C LEU A 782 5.03 25.55 -9.36
N ASP A 783 5.64 24.53 -9.93
CA ASP A 783 6.29 24.57 -11.24
C ASP A 783 5.53 23.68 -12.23
N LEU A 784 4.92 24.29 -13.24
CA LEU A 784 4.11 23.62 -14.26
C LEU A 784 4.66 23.82 -15.68
N ARG A 785 5.93 24.26 -15.82
CA ARG A 785 6.54 24.65 -17.10
C ARG A 785 6.44 23.57 -18.19
N ASN A 786 6.47 23.97 -19.46
CA ASN A 786 6.52 23.06 -20.61
C ASN A 786 5.33 22.07 -20.67
N ASN A 787 4.10 22.54 -20.39
CA ASN A 787 2.86 21.76 -20.46
C ASN A 787 1.76 22.58 -21.19
N ASP A 788 0.91 21.91 -21.98
CA ASP A 788 -0.16 22.51 -22.80
C ASP A 788 -1.38 22.95 -21.95
N LEU A 789 -1.14 23.86 -21.00
CA LEU A 789 -2.16 24.33 -20.06
C LEU A 789 -3.14 25.33 -20.70
N GLN A 790 -2.65 26.12 -21.66
CA GLN A 790 -3.39 27.16 -22.37
C GLN A 790 -4.00 28.23 -21.43
N ASP A 791 -4.64 29.24 -22.00
CA ASP A 791 -5.29 30.32 -21.24
C ASP A 791 -6.42 29.79 -20.32
N SER A 792 -7.00 28.63 -20.67
CA SER A 792 -8.04 27.92 -19.92
C SER A 792 -7.52 27.27 -18.62
N GLY A 793 -6.32 26.68 -18.61
CA GLY A 793 -5.70 26.16 -17.39
C GLY A 793 -5.36 27.29 -16.41
N VAL A 794 -4.82 28.39 -16.92
CA VAL A 794 -4.44 29.56 -16.09
C VAL A 794 -5.64 30.23 -15.44
N LYS A 795 -6.84 30.17 -16.04
CA LYS A 795 -8.10 30.58 -15.38
C LYS A 795 -8.28 29.86 -14.04
N PHE A 796 -8.19 28.53 -14.01
CA PHE A 796 -8.39 27.76 -12.77
C PHE A 796 -7.33 28.10 -11.71
N ILE A 797 -6.05 28.19 -12.09
CA ILE A 797 -4.96 28.58 -11.17
C ILE A 797 -5.18 30.01 -10.64
N SER A 798 -5.61 30.95 -11.49
CA SER A 798 -5.93 32.33 -11.11
C SER A 798 -7.09 32.42 -10.12
N ASP A 799 -8.07 31.53 -10.21
CA ASP A 799 -9.19 31.47 -9.26
C ASP A 799 -8.77 30.81 -7.93
N GLY A 800 -7.82 29.85 -7.96
CA GLY A 800 -7.20 29.29 -6.76
C GLY A 800 -6.34 30.31 -5.99
N LEU A 801 -5.56 31.12 -6.71
CA LEU A 801 -4.74 32.23 -6.18
C LEU A 801 -5.54 33.33 -5.47
N LYS A 802 -6.87 33.40 -5.66
CA LYS A 802 -7.76 34.35 -4.97
C LYS A 802 -8.27 33.84 -3.62
N SER A 803 -8.06 32.57 -3.29
CA SER A 803 -8.51 32.00 -2.02
C SER A 803 -7.69 32.51 -0.83
N GLN A 804 -8.37 32.82 0.28
CA GLN A 804 -7.74 33.16 1.56
C GLN A 804 -6.84 32.04 2.13
N ASN A 805 -7.05 30.80 1.67
CA ASN A 805 -6.25 29.64 2.07
C ASN A 805 -4.97 29.47 1.23
N CYS A 806 -4.83 30.19 0.11
CA CYS A 806 -3.73 29.96 -0.83
C CYS A 806 -2.40 30.47 -0.26
N GLN A 807 -1.43 29.57 -0.07
CA GLN A 807 -0.13 29.88 0.51
C GLN A 807 0.98 30.13 -0.53
N LEU A 808 0.65 30.06 -1.83
CA LEU A 808 1.61 30.00 -2.93
C LEU A 808 2.37 31.31 -3.14
N GLN A 809 3.70 31.26 -3.08
CA GLN A 809 4.60 32.42 -3.23
C GLN A 809 5.34 32.42 -4.57
N ILE A 810 5.55 31.25 -5.18
CA ILE A 810 6.27 31.08 -6.45
C ILE A 810 5.39 30.25 -7.41
N LEU A 811 5.13 30.78 -8.60
CA LEU A 811 4.42 30.10 -9.67
C LEU A 811 5.19 30.23 -10.99
N SER A 812 5.52 29.10 -11.61
CA SER A 812 6.10 29.07 -12.96
C SER A 812 5.21 28.36 -13.96
N LEU A 813 4.89 29.10 -15.04
CA LEU A 813 4.02 28.74 -16.16
C LEU A 813 4.77 28.95 -17.49
N ALA A 814 6.11 28.81 -17.47
CA ALA A 814 6.94 29.06 -18.64
C ALA A 814 6.70 28.04 -19.77
N GLY A 815 6.50 28.54 -20.99
CA GLY A 815 6.24 27.69 -22.17
C GLY A 815 5.02 26.78 -21.96
N CYS A 816 3.89 27.38 -21.60
CA CYS A 816 2.61 26.69 -21.37
C CYS A 816 1.55 27.05 -22.43
N ASP A 817 2.02 27.46 -23.61
CA ASP A 817 1.23 27.91 -24.77
C ASP A 817 0.16 28.96 -24.42
N LEU A 818 0.57 29.92 -23.58
CA LEU A 818 -0.27 31.02 -23.10
C LEU A 818 -0.23 32.24 -24.03
N THR A 819 -1.35 32.96 -24.10
CA THR A 819 -1.51 34.19 -24.87
C THR A 819 -1.78 35.40 -23.97
N ALA A 820 -2.05 36.56 -24.55
CA ALA A 820 -2.53 37.74 -23.84
C ALA A 820 -3.78 37.48 -22.96
N GLN A 821 -4.61 36.48 -23.28
CA GLN A 821 -5.86 36.24 -22.56
C GLN A 821 -5.65 35.69 -21.14
N CYS A 822 -4.62 34.88 -20.87
CA CYS A 822 -4.32 34.44 -19.50
C CYS A 822 -3.98 35.61 -18.57
N CYS A 823 -3.39 36.68 -19.12
CA CYS A 823 -2.88 37.81 -18.35
C CYS A 823 -4.00 38.63 -17.70
N GLU A 824 -5.20 38.68 -18.29
CA GLU A 824 -6.40 39.23 -17.65
C GLU A 824 -6.70 38.50 -16.33
N ARG A 825 -6.62 37.16 -16.34
CA ARG A 825 -6.94 36.30 -15.20
C ARG A 825 -5.89 36.36 -14.10
N LEU A 826 -4.61 36.34 -14.49
CA LEU A 826 -3.48 36.55 -13.58
C LEU A 826 -3.52 37.96 -12.97
N SER A 827 -3.86 38.99 -13.75
CA SER A 827 -4.05 40.35 -13.25
C SER A 827 -5.18 40.42 -12.22
N SER A 828 -6.33 39.83 -12.50
CA SER A 828 -7.45 39.69 -11.56
C SER A 828 -7.06 38.95 -10.27
N ALA A 829 -6.14 37.98 -10.33
CA ALA A 829 -5.60 37.31 -9.15
C ALA A 829 -4.64 38.23 -8.36
N LEU A 830 -3.67 38.86 -9.02
CA LEU A 830 -2.69 39.78 -8.41
C LEU A 830 -3.33 41.02 -7.75
N GLN A 831 -4.53 41.41 -8.19
CA GLN A 831 -5.32 42.49 -7.60
C GLN A 831 -6.06 42.06 -6.31
N SER A 832 -6.20 40.76 -6.02
CA SER A 832 -6.88 40.26 -4.83
C SER A 832 -6.06 40.48 -3.56
N SER A 833 -6.73 40.89 -2.47
CA SER A 833 -6.13 41.01 -1.13
C SER A 833 -5.55 39.70 -0.58
N ASN A 834 -5.99 38.57 -1.13
CA ASN A 834 -5.59 37.23 -0.69
C ASN A 834 -4.35 36.70 -1.42
N CYS A 835 -3.90 37.37 -2.50
CA CYS A 835 -2.83 36.86 -3.35
C CYS A 835 -1.45 37.13 -2.73
N VAL A 836 -0.84 36.09 -2.16
CA VAL A 836 0.49 36.16 -1.51
C VAL A 836 1.67 35.90 -2.47
N LEU A 837 1.42 35.90 -3.78
CA LEU A 837 2.40 35.58 -4.82
C LEU A 837 3.53 36.62 -4.87
N ARG A 838 4.78 36.13 -4.90
CA ARG A 838 6.01 36.94 -4.89
C ARG A 838 6.83 36.78 -6.16
N GLU A 839 6.82 35.59 -6.76
CA GLU A 839 7.47 35.30 -8.04
C GLU A 839 6.46 34.72 -9.03
N LEU A 840 6.42 35.32 -10.23
CA LEU A 840 5.63 34.87 -11.36
C LEU A 840 6.53 34.76 -12.60
N ASP A 841 6.65 33.53 -13.10
CA ASP A 841 7.50 33.21 -14.25
C ASP A 841 6.65 32.75 -15.43
N LEU A 842 6.61 33.61 -16.46
CA LEU A 842 5.80 33.47 -17.67
C LEU A 842 6.65 33.36 -18.94
N ARG A 843 7.98 33.16 -18.81
CA ARG A 843 8.90 33.16 -19.95
C ARG A 843 8.49 32.19 -21.06
N ASN A 844 8.93 32.44 -22.29
CA ASN A 844 8.63 31.69 -23.52
C ASN A 844 7.17 31.70 -24.02
N ASN A 845 6.17 32.20 -23.28
CA ASN A 845 4.79 32.32 -23.75
C ASN A 845 4.58 33.51 -24.70
N ASP A 846 3.62 33.43 -25.64
CA ASP A 846 3.42 34.42 -26.71
C ASP A 846 2.45 35.56 -26.30
N LEU A 847 2.74 36.18 -25.15
CA LEU A 847 1.87 37.12 -24.44
C LEU A 847 1.67 38.48 -25.11
N GLN A 848 2.69 38.99 -25.82
CA GLN A 848 2.70 40.31 -26.47
C GLN A 848 2.47 41.49 -25.52
N ASP A 849 2.51 42.71 -26.06
CA ASP A 849 2.31 43.95 -25.28
C ASP A 849 0.91 44.05 -24.64
N SER A 850 -0.09 43.39 -25.23
CA SER A 850 -1.45 43.29 -24.69
C SER A 850 -1.53 42.42 -23.44
N GLY A 851 -0.81 41.29 -23.39
CA GLY A 851 -0.64 40.50 -22.16
C GLY A 851 0.12 41.28 -21.09
N VAL A 852 1.23 41.92 -21.48
CA VAL A 852 2.03 42.77 -20.59
C VAL A 852 1.23 43.93 -20.02
N LYS A 853 0.30 44.52 -20.78
CA LYS A 853 -0.64 45.54 -20.31
C LYS A 853 -1.51 45.05 -19.16
N PHE A 854 -2.16 43.88 -19.30
CA PHE A 854 -2.97 43.31 -18.23
C PHE A 854 -2.15 43.03 -16.96
N ILE A 855 -0.96 42.44 -17.08
CA ILE A 855 -0.06 42.23 -15.93
C ILE A 855 0.35 43.57 -15.30
N SER A 856 0.65 44.57 -16.13
CA SER A 856 0.99 45.93 -15.68
C SER A 856 -0.15 46.61 -14.92
N ASP A 857 -1.41 46.37 -15.30
CA ASP A 857 -2.57 46.86 -14.55
C ASP A 857 -2.76 46.13 -13.21
N GLY A 858 -2.37 44.85 -13.13
CA GLY A 858 -2.33 44.09 -11.86
C GLY A 858 -1.26 44.59 -10.90
N LEU A 859 -0.06 44.89 -11.43
CA LEU A 859 1.07 45.45 -10.69
C LEU A 859 0.81 46.86 -10.10
N LYS A 860 -0.23 47.57 -10.56
CA LYS A 860 -0.63 48.88 -10.01
C LYS A 860 -1.47 48.77 -8.74
N SER A 861 -1.97 47.59 -8.40
CA SER A 861 -2.81 47.39 -7.21
C SER A 861 -1.98 47.37 -5.93
N GLN A 862 -2.48 48.08 -4.90
CA GLN A 862 -1.87 48.11 -3.56
C GLN A 862 -1.84 46.72 -2.88
N ASN A 863 -2.67 45.78 -3.35
CA ASN A 863 -2.67 44.39 -2.88
C ASN A 863 -1.50 43.57 -3.43
N CYS A 864 -0.92 43.95 -4.57
CA CYS A 864 0.04 43.12 -5.31
C CYS A 864 1.38 42.98 -4.57
N GLN A 865 1.71 41.77 -4.11
CA GLN A 865 2.95 41.46 -3.38
C GLN A 865 4.12 41.02 -4.27
N LEU A 866 3.96 41.10 -5.60
CA LEU A 866 4.91 40.55 -6.56
C LEU A 866 6.25 41.31 -6.52
N GLN A 867 7.33 40.55 -6.32
CA GLN A 867 8.70 41.02 -6.23
C GLN A 867 9.55 40.61 -7.43
N ILE A 868 9.17 39.53 -8.13
CA ILE A 868 9.91 38.98 -9.25
C ILE A 868 8.92 38.67 -10.38
N LEU A 869 9.18 39.20 -11.58
CA LEU A 869 8.39 38.96 -12.78
C LEU A 869 9.32 38.61 -13.94
N ARG A 870 9.14 37.42 -14.53
CA ARG A 870 9.92 36.97 -15.68
C ARG A 870 9.02 36.84 -16.91
N LEU A 871 9.26 37.73 -17.88
CA LEU A 871 8.60 37.87 -19.18
C LEU A 871 9.60 37.62 -20.32
N SER A 872 10.61 36.78 -20.06
CA SER A 872 11.71 36.53 -20.98
C SER A 872 11.24 35.80 -22.24
N GLY A 873 11.44 36.39 -23.42
CA GLY A 873 10.97 35.84 -24.69
C GLY A 873 9.45 35.82 -24.85
N CYS A 874 8.75 36.86 -24.39
CA CYS A 874 7.29 37.01 -24.47
C CYS A 874 6.77 37.92 -25.59
N MET A 875 7.64 38.25 -26.57
CA MET A 875 7.36 39.17 -27.69
C MET A 875 6.93 40.58 -27.22
N VAL A 876 7.62 41.10 -26.21
CA VAL A 876 7.40 42.46 -25.66
C VAL A 876 8.15 43.50 -26.50
N THR A 877 7.49 44.60 -26.86
CA THR A 877 8.07 45.72 -27.63
C THR A 877 8.33 46.96 -26.75
N GLU A 878 8.61 48.10 -27.39
CA GLU A 878 8.64 49.40 -26.71
C GLU A 878 7.30 49.74 -26.03
N GLU A 879 6.14 49.30 -26.58
CA GLU A 879 4.82 49.60 -26.00
C GLU A 879 4.62 48.88 -24.65
N GLY A 880 4.95 47.59 -24.58
CA GLY A 880 4.91 46.82 -23.34
C GLY A 880 5.87 47.34 -22.27
N CYS A 881 7.04 47.84 -22.68
CA CYS A 881 7.95 48.56 -21.79
C CYS A 881 7.32 49.87 -21.25
N GLY A 882 6.50 50.54 -22.06
CA GLY A 882 5.66 51.66 -21.64
C GLY A 882 4.69 51.29 -20.51
N TYR A 883 3.92 50.20 -20.70
CA TYR A 883 2.98 49.71 -19.67
C TYR A 883 3.70 49.30 -18.37
N LEU A 884 4.83 48.58 -18.48
CA LEU A 884 5.64 48.18 -17.31
C LEU A 884 6.24 49.39 -16.57
N SER A 885 6.75 50.39 -17.30
CA SER A 885 7.26 51.62 -16.68
C SER A 885 6.16 52.43 -15.98
N SER A 886 4.93 52.43 -16.53
CA SER A 886 3.75 52.99 -15.86
C SER A 886 3.41 52.24 -14.56
N ALA A 887 3.46 50.90 -14.56
CA ALA A 887 3.23 50.09 -13.37
C ALA A 887 4.32 50.30 -12.30
N LEU A 888 5.59 50.29 -12.69
CA LEU A 888 6.74 50.59 -11.80
C LEU A 888 6.68 52.01 -11.21
N SER A 889 6.03 52.95 -11.91
CA SER A 889 5.83 54.32 -11.43
C SER A 889 4.73 54.45 -10.37
N SER A 890 3.91 53.42 -10.18
CA SER A 890 2.82 53.42 -9.20
C SER A 890 3.34 53.05 -7.81
N ASN A 891 2.78 53.66 -6.76
CA ASN A 891 3.19 53.44 -5.38
C ASN A 891 2.04 52.75 -4.60
N PRO A 892 2.24 51.55 -4.02
CA PRO A 892 3.49 50.81 -3.92
C PRO A 892 3.68 49.79 -5.06
N SER A 893 4.71 49.96 -5.89
CA SER A 893 5.28 48.82 -6.62
C SER A 893 6.10 47.97 -5.65
N HIS A 894 5.95 46.66 -5.71
CA HIS A 894 6.71 45.70 -4.89
C HIS A 894 7.87 45.05 -5.67
N LEU A 895 7.95 45.29 -6.99
CA LEU A 895 8.87 44.62 -7.90
C LEU A 895 10.34 44.99 -7.65
N ARG A 896 11.20 43.97 -7.67
CA ARG A 896 12.66 44.01 -7.44
C ARG A 896 13.44 43.44 -8.61
N GLU A 897 12.91 42.41 -9.26
CA GLU A 897 13.49 41.77 -10.44
C GLU A 897 12.47 41.78 -11.58
N LEU A 898 12.91 42.27 -12.75
CA LEU A 898 12.17 42.23 -14.00
C LEU A 898 13.06 41.63 -15.10
N ASP A 899 12.69 40.45 -15.59
CA ASP A 899 13.38 39.80 -16.71
C ASP A 899 12.58 39.93 -18.01
N LEU A 900 13.10 40.78 -18.90
CA LEU A 900 12.64 41.03 -20.26
C LEU A 900 13.69 40.57 -21.31
N SER A 901 14.64 39.72 -20.94
CA SER A 901 15.59 39.13 -21.90
C SER A 901 14.88 38.43 -23.06
N TYR A 902 15.53 38.34 -24.22
CA TYR A 902 15.00 37.71 -25.44
C TYR A 902 13.71 38.34 -26.01
N ASN A 903 13.39 39.59 -25.66
CA ASN A 903 12.30 40.37 -26.27
C ASN A 903 12.83 41.39 -27.30
N HIS A 904 11.98 42.31 -27.76
CA HIS A 904 12.33 43.46 -28.60
C HIS A 904 11.98 44.81 -27.92
N PRO A 905 12.48 45.10 -26.71
CA PRO A 905 12.11 46.30 -25.93
C PRO A 905 12.56 47.64 -26.55
N GLY A 906 13.34 47.60 -27.65
CA GLY A 906 13.88 48.75 -28.38
C GLY A 906 14.78 49.69 -27.56
N GLU A 907 15.37 50.69 -28.19
CA GLU A 907 16.19 51.67 -27.47
C GLU A 907 15.34 52.53 -26.52
N SER A 908 14.11 52.86 -26.91
CA SER A 908 13.26 53.75 -26.12
C SER A 908 12.73 53.05 -24.87
N GLY A 909 12.26 51.80 -24.99
CA GLY A 909 11.80 50.99 -23.86
C GLY A 909 12.93 50.59 -22.91
N VAL A 910 14.11 50.23 -23.44
CA VAL A 910 15.32 49.99 -22.63
C VAL A 910 15.71 51.23 -21.82
N LYS A 911 15.70 52.42 -22.44
CA LYS A 911 16.02 53.69 -21.76
C LYS A 911 14.97 54.05 -20.71
N LEU A 912 13.68 53.87 -21.05
CA LEU A 912 12.54 54.14 -20.18
C LEU A 912 12.57 53.30 -18.89
N LEU A 913 12.94 52.02 -19.00
CA LEU A 913 13.04 51.12 -17.84
C LEU A 913 14.36 51.30 -17.07
N LYS A 914 15.51 51.49 -17.75
CA LYS A 914 16.80 51.72 -17.05
C LYS A 914 16.80 52.99 -16.20
N HIS A 915 16.05 54.03 -16.57
CA HIS A 915 15.87 55.23 -15.74
C HIS A 915 15.21 54.90 -14.39
N LYS A 916 14.39 53.85 -14.29
CA LYS A 916 13.72 53.45 -13.03
C LYS A 916 14.67 52.78 -12.02
N LEU A 917 15.86 52.36 -12.44
CA LEU A 917 16.91 51.86 -11.54
C LEU A 917 17.70 52.98 -10.84
N GLN A 918 17.59 54.22 -11.33
CA GLN A 918 18.40 55.36 -10.87
C GLN A 918 17.66 56.25 -9.85
N ASP A 919 16.35 56.06 -9.69
CA ASP A 919 15.50 56.82 -8.78
C ASP A 919 15.27 56.01 -7.49
N PRO A 920 15.74 56.50 -6.32
CA PRO A 920 15.71 55.75 -5.05
C PRO A 920 14.31 55.54 -4.47
N ASN A 921 13.26 56.10 -5.09
CA ASN A 921 11.87 55.86 -4.70
C ASN A 921 11.33 54.51 -5.22
N TYR A 922 12.02 53.85 -6.16
CA TYR A 922 11.63 52.55 -6.69
C TYR A 922 12.37 51.38 -6.04
N LYS A 923 11.73 50.21 -6.00
CA LYS A 923 12.30 48.98 -5.41
C LYS A 923 13.01 48.07 -6.43
N LEU A 924 13.00 48.42 -7.71
CA LEU A 924 13.59 47.63 -8.78
C LEU A 924 15.13 47.66 -8.69
N GLN A 925 15.74 46.49 -8.61
CA GLN A 925 17.19 46.30 -8.42
C GLN A 925 17.82 45.54 -9.59
N ILE A 926 17.09 44.59 -10.17
CA ILE A 926 17.55 43.74 -11.26
C ILE A 926 16.62 43.95 -12.47
N LEU A 927 17.21 44.27 -13.62
CA LEU A 927 16.52 44.48 -14.89
C LEU A 927 17.32 43.85 -16.02
N ASN A 928 16.84 42.72 -16.54
CA ASN A 928 17.44 42.05 -17.70
C ASN A 928 16.67 42.47 -18.95
N VAL A 929 17.34 43.07 -19.93
CA VAL A 929 16.75 43.59 -21.19
C VAL A 929 17.60 43.26 -22.41
N ASP A 930 18.36 42.16 -22.35
CA ASP A 930 19.13 41.66 -23.49
C ASP A 930 18.21 41.24 -24.65
N HIS A 931 18.52 41.68 -25.87
CA HIS A 931 17.60 41.60 -27.00
C HIS A 931 18.28 41.16 -28.31
N GLY A 932 17.64 40.26 -29.05
CA GLY A 932 18.19 39.69 -30.29
C GLY A 932 17.81 40.40 -31.58
N GLY A 933 17.36 41.67 -31.51
CA GLY A 933 16.77 42.36 -32.66
C GLY A 933 15.34 41.88 -32.98
N GLU A 934 14.86 42.17 -34.19
CA GLU A 934 13.46 41.94 -34.60
C GLU A 934 13.06 40.46 -34.60
N ILE A 935 14.01 39.54 -34.75
CA ILE A 935 13.78 38.09 -34.75
C ILE A 935 13.04 37.60 -33.50
N ARG A 936 13.16 38.33 -32.38
CA ARG A 936 12.50 38.05 -31.11
C ARG A 936 10.96 38.25 -31.14
N MET A 937 10.42 38.82 -32.21
CA MET A 937 8.98 38.99 -32.46
C MET A 937 8.33 37.84 -33.23
N ARG A 938 9.07 36.76 -33.53
CA ARG A 938 8.52 35.54 -34.14
C ARG A 938 7.84 34.65 -33.10
N THR A 939 6.70 34.04 -33.44
CA THR A 939 5.95 33.15 -32.55
C THR A 939 6.68 31.85 -32.22
N GLY A 940 6.36 31.25 -31.07
CA GLY A 940 6.91 29.98 -30.60
C GLY A 940 8.44 29.97 -30.54
N LEU A 941 9.08 28.81 -30.76
CA LEU A 941 10.55 28.68 -30.67
C LEU A 941 11.32 29.44 -31.76
N ARG A 942 10.64 29.99 -32.78
CA ARG A 942 11.28 30.71 -33.89
C ARG A 942 11.91 32.04 -33.49
N LYS A 943 11.50 32.62 -32.34
CA LYS A 943 12.22 33.73 -31.69
C LYS A 943 13.66 33.39 -31.26
N TYR A 944 14.02 32.10 -31.23
CA TYR A 944 15.36 31.62 -30.87
C TYR A 944 16.20 31.15 -32.06
N ALA A 945 15.70 31.33 -33.30
CA ALA A 945 16.40 30.90 -34.51
C ALA A 945 17.86 31.39 -34.54
N CYS A 946 18.81 30.45 -34.70
CA CYS A 946 20.22 30.71 -34.91
C CYS A 946 20.65 30.19 -36.30
N GLU A 947 21.46 30.99 -37.00
CA GLU A 947 22.14 30.50 -38.21
C GLU A 947 23.36 29.65 -37.79
N LEU A 948 23.63 28.60 -38.56
CA LEU A 948 24.67 27.62 -38.30
C LEU A 948 25.36 27.24 -39.62
N THR A 949 26.65 26.94 -39.56
CA THR A 949 27.50 26.59 -40.70
C THR A 949 28.31 25.34 -40.36
N LEU A 950 28.32 24.34 -41.23
CA LEU A 950 29.07 23.09 -41.03
C LEU A 950 30.59 23.35 -41.16
N ASP A 951 31.40 22.94 -40.18
CA ASP A 951 32.84 23.20 -40.17
C ASP A 951 33.60 22.20 -41.08
N PRO A 952 34.21 22.66 -42.20
CA PRO A 952 35.01 21.80 -43.09
C PRO A 952 36.29 21.26 -42.43
N ASN A 953 36.68 21.75 -41.25
CA ASN A 953 37.84 21.30 -40.50
C ASN A 953 37.54 20.15 -39.53
N THR A 954 36.26 19.97 -39.12
CA THR A 954 35.81 18.80 -38.34
C THR A 954 35.27 17.68 -39.22
N ALA A 955 34.72 18.00 -40.40
CA ALA A 955 34.03 17.06 -41.28
C ALA A 955 34.86 15.81 -41.64
N HIS A 956 34.31 14.63 -41.38
CA HIS A 956 34.90 13.36 -41.82
C HIS A 956 35.05 13.32 -43.36
N THR A 957 36.14 12.76 -43.86
CA THR A 957 36.50 12.67 -45.31
C THR A 957 35.57 11.83 -46.20
N ARG A 958 34.36 11.49 -45.76
CA ARG A 958 33.29 10.84 -46.56
C ARG A 958 31.99 11.66 -46.57
N LEU A 959 32.00 12.81 -45.91
CA LEU A 959 30.96 13.82 -46.05
C LEU A 959 31.38 14.77 -47.19
N VAL A 960 30.45 15.10 -48.07
CA VAL A 960 30.55 16.27 -48.94
C VAL A 960 29.72 17.36 -48.31
N LEU A 961 30.34 18.52 -48.04
CA LEU A 961 29.64 19.75 -47.67
C LEU A 961 29.18 20.45 -48.95
N SER A 962 27.91 20.85 -49.02
CA SER A 962 27.30 21.60 -50.12
C SER A 962 26.45 22.76 -49.59
N ASP A 963 25.88 23.54 -50.52
CA ASP A 963 24.91 24.60 -50.24
C ASP A 963 25.43 25.59 -49.19
N GLU A 964 26.57 26.22 -49.50
CA GLU A 964 27.28 27.18 -48.63
C GLU A 964 27.64 26.63 -47.23
N ASN A 965 27.95 25.33 -47.17
CA ASN A 965 28.16 24.57 -45.93
C ASN A 965 26.92 24.50 -45.02
N LYS A 966 25.69 24.60 -45.57
CA LYS A 966 24.45 24.28 -44.84
C LYS A 966 24.02 22.81 -44.99
N LYS A 967 24.60 22.05 -45.92
CA LYS A 967 24.23 20.63 -46.15
C LYS A 967 25.42 19.67 -46.13
N ILE A 968 25.22 18.49 -45.55
CA ILE A 968 26.10 17.32 -45.70
C ILE A 968 25.42 16.20 -46.49
N THR A 969 26.19 15.49 -47.32
CA THR A 969 25.81 14.21 -47.94
C THR A 969 26.90 13.17 -47.73
N LEU A 970 26.53 11.93 -47.39
CA LEU A 970 27.48 10.82 -47.18
C LEU A 970 27.75 10.09 -48.50
N VAL A 971 28.99 10.18 -48.98
CA VAL A 971 29.46 9.52 -50.22
C VAL A 971 30.33 8.28 -49.90
N LYS A 972 30.57 7.45 -50.92
CA LYS A 972 31.41 6.24 -50.79
C LYS A 972 32.89 6.60 -50.74
N ASP A 973 33.33 7.50 -51.61
CA ASP A 973 34.73 7.82 -51.85
C ASP A 973 35.27 8.90 -50.91
N HIS A 974 36.57 8.82 -50.61
CA HIS A 974 37.21 9.77 -49.69
C HIS A 974 37.52 11.11 -50.38
N GLN A 975 37.01 12.19 -49.79
CA GLN A 975 37.16 13.56 -50.26
C GLN A 975 38.52 14.14 -49.88
N LEU A 976 39.08 15.00 -50.75
CA LEU A 976 40.42 15.59 -50.63
C LEU A 976 40.45 16.79 -49.64
N TYR A 977 39.92 16.61 -48.43
CA TYR A 977 40.08 17.61 -47.38
C TYR A 977 41.50 17.59 -46.78
N PRO A 978 42.10 18.76 -46.48
CA PRO A 978 43.35 18.84 -45.74
C PRO A 978 43.27 18.13 -44.38
N ASP A 979 44.36 17.50 -43.95
CA ASP A 979 44.41 16.93 -42.60
C ASP A 979 44.36 18.04 -41.54
N HIS A 980 43.70 17.75 -40.42
CA HIS A 980 43.42 18.72 -39.37
C HIS A 980 43.20 18.00 -38.02
N PRO A 981 43.70 18.54 -36.89
CA PRO A 981 43.54 17.92 -35.57
C PRO A 981 42.06 17.68 -35.22
N GLU A 982 41.18 18.65 -35.45
CA GLU A 982 39.75 18.53 -35.13
C GLU A 982 38.95 17.61 -36.07
N ARG A 983 39.56 17.06 -37.13
CA ARG A 983 38.84 16.25 -38.13
C ARG A 983 38.44 14.88 -37.59
N PHE A 984 37.15 14.55 -37.64
CA PHE A 984 36.65 13.20 -37.31
C PHE A 984 37.23 12.15 -38.27
N ASP A 985 37.79 11.06 -37.72
CA ASP A 985 38.56 10.07 -38.51
C ASP A 985 37.81 8.76 -38.86
N ARG A 986 38.56 7.89 -39.56
CA ARG A 986 38.16 6.90 -40.60
C ARG A 986 36.83 6.14 -40.45
N VAL A 987 36.32 5.94 -39.24
CA VAL A 987 35.25 4.98 -38.97
C VAL A 987 33.84 5.61 -39.07
N HIS A 988 33.67 6.88 -38.69
CA HIS A 988 32.34 7.46 -38.45
C HIS A 988 32.13 8.81 -39.13
N PRO A 989 31.23 8.91 -40.15
CA PRO A 989 30.94 10.16 -40.85
C PRO A 989 30.22 11.19 -39.96
N GLN A 990 31.00 12.10 -39.38
CA GLN A 990 30.56 13.11 -38.41
C GLN A 990 31.13 14.50 -38.73
N VAL A 991 30.45 15.55 -38.26
CA VAL A 991 30.83 16.98 -38.42
C VAL A 991 30.22 17.80 -37.26
N LEU A 992 30.87 18.91 -36.87
CA LEU A 992 30.28 19.96 -36.01
C LEU A 992 30.01 21.22 -36.83
N CYS A 993 29.16 22.11 -36.30
CA CYS A 993 29.07 23.49 -36.75
C CYS A 993 30.23 24.35 -36.22
N VAL A 994 30.46 25.49 -36.88
CA VAL A 994 31.50 26.47 -36.51
C VAL A 994 31.09 27.28 -35.27
N GLU A 995 29.79 27.55 -35.14
CA GLU A 995 29.20 28.44 -34.16
C GLU A 995 29.00 27.75 -32.80
N SER A 996 29.39 28.43 -31.72
CA SER A 996 29.07 28.01 -30.35
C SER A 996 27.65 28.45 -29.99
N LEU A 997 26.82 27.48 -29.60
CA LEU A 997 25.48 27.72 -29.09
C LEU A 997 25.56 28.43 -27.73
N THR A 998 24.89 29.58 -27.59
CA THR A 998 24.98 30.44 -26.40
C THR A 998 23.61 31.03 -26.05
N GLY A 999 23.27 31.08 -24.76
CA GLY A 999 21.96 31.55 -24.32
C GLY A 999 20.84 30.58 -24.74
N ARG A 1000 19.86 31.09 -25.50
CA ARG A 1000 18.79 30.30 -26.13
C ARG A 1000 18.96 30.24 -27.63
N CYS A 1001 19.08 29.03 -28.17
CA CYS A 1001 19.21 28.76 -29.60
C CYS A 1001 18.15 27.74 -30.07
N TYR A 1002 17.65 27.93 -31.28
CA TYR A 1002 16.75 27.01 -31.98
C TYR A 1002 17.20 26.86 -33.44
N TRP A 1003 17.22 25.63 -33.96
CA TRP A 1003 17.44 25.38 -35.38
C TRP A 1003 16.61 24.20 -35.86
N GLU A 1004 16.36 24.16 -37.17
CA GLU A 1004 15.63 23.08 -37.84
C GLU A 1004 16.56 22.41 -38.85
N THR A 1005 16.48 21.08 -38.96
CA THR A 1005 17.23 20.31 -39.97
C THR A 1005 16.34 19.31 -40.68
N GLU A 1006 16.51 19.22 -42.00
CA GLU A 1006 15.93 18.18 -42.85
C GLU A 1006 16.94 17.03 -42.99
N TRP A 1007 16.49 15.77 -42.95
CA TRP A 1007 17.34 14.58 -42.95
C TRP A 1007 16.77 13.46 -43.83
N SER A 1008 17.64 12.66 -44.45
CA SER A 1008 17.22 11.53 -45.30
C SER A 1008 17.80 10.18 -44.84
N ARG A 1009 17.00 9.11 -45.00
CA ARG A 1009 17.26 7.71 -44.60
C ARG A 1009 17.54 7.52 -43.10
N ARG A 1010 18.75 7.86 -42.67
CA ARG A 1010 19.18 7.73 -41.27
C ARG A 1010 20.30 8.69 -40.92
N ALA A 1011 20.05 9.53 -39.92
CA ALA A 1011 20.97 10.52 -39.41
C ALA A 1011 20.96 10.54 -37.87
N ALA A 1012 21.94 11.19 -37.26
CA ALA A 1012 21.81 11.68 -35.88
C ALA A 1012 22.07 13.19 -35.85
N ILE A 1013 21.16 13.89 -35.18
CA ILE A 1013 21.18 15.34 -34.95
C ILE A 1013 21.59 15.54 -33.50
N SER A 1014 22.66 16.30 -33.26
CA SER A 1014 23.39 16.25 -32.00
C SER A 1014 23.75 17.63 -31.48
N VAL A 1015 23.98 17.68 -30.17
CA VAL A 1015 24.63 18.79 -29.48
C VAL A 1015 25.81 18.19 -28.71
N SER A 1016 26.97 18.85 -28.75
CA SER A 1016 28.18 18.30 -28.16
C SER A 1016 29.15 19.40 -27.69
N TYR A 1017 29.90 19.10 -26.64
CA TYR A 1017 31.05 19.92 -26.23
C TYR A 1017 32.16 19.88 -27.29
N LYS A 1018 32.96 20.96 -27.37
CA LYS A 1018 34.10 20.99 -28.27
C LYS A 1018 35.12 19.89 -27.99
N GLY A 1019 35.31 19.51 -26.72
CA GLY A 1019 36.25 18.49 -26.28
C GLY A 1019 35.85 17.03 -26.51
N ILE A 1020 34.92 16.72 -27.43
CA ILE A 1020 34.61 15.34 -27.86
C ILE A 1020 35.79 14.75 -28.65
N ASN A 1021 36.11 13.46 -28.43
CA ASN A 1021 37.23 12.82 -29.14
C ASN A 1021 36.95 12.75 -30.65
N ARG A 1022 37.97 13.10 -31.45
CA ARG A 1022 37.93 13.14 -32.92
C ARG A 1022 38.47 11.87 -33.58
N LYS A 1023 39.32 11.11 -32.88
CA LYS A 1023 40.18 10.08 -33.48
C LYS A 1023 39.97 8.70 -32.86
N GLY A 1024 39.96 7.67 -33.71
CA GLY A 1024 39.87 6.27 -33.30
C GLY A 1024 38.47 5.65 -33.43
N GLY A 1025 38.42 4.31 -33.42
CA GLY A 1025 37.20 3.52 -33.64
C GLY A 1025 36.49 3.02 -32.37
N ARG A 1026 36.55 3.80 -31.27
CA ARG A 1026 35.86 3.49 -30.01
C ARG A 1026 34.59 4.34 -29.87
N ARG A 1027 33.80 4.11 -28.82
CA ARG A 1027 32.47 4.73 -28.66
C ARG A 1027 32.54 6.20 -28.22
N ASP A 1028 33.61 6.58 -27.56
CA ASP A 1028 33.92 7.93 -27.07
C ASP A 1028 34.01 9.01 -28.17
N CYS A 1029 34.29 8.63 -29.42
CA CYS A 1029 34.27 9.56 -30.56
C CYS A 1029 32.89 9.69 -31.23
N MET A 1030 31.90 8.88 -30.83
CA MET A 1030 30.57 8.87 -31.45
C MET A 1030 29.60 9.83 -30.75
N PHE A 1031 28.91 10.67 -31.51
CA PHE A 1031 27.78 11.44 -30.98
C PHE A 1031 26.72 10.52 -30.36
N GLY A 1032 26.30 10.85 -29.13
CA GLY A 1032 25.29 10.16 -28.33
C GLY A 1032 25.75 8.92 -27.56
N LEU A 1033 27.02 8.52 -27.66
CA LEU A 1033 27.59 7.36 -26.94
C LEU A 1033 28.74 7.76 -25.98
N ASN A 1034 28.64 8.97 -25.42
CA ASN A 1034 29.55 9.51 -24.42
C ASN A 1034 28.86 10.56 -23.54
N ASP A 1035 29.57 11.02 -22.52
CA ASP A 1035 29.28 12.11 -21.59
C ASP A 1035 29.34 13.51 -22.23
N LYS A 1036 29.93 13.63 -23.43
CA LYS A 1036 30.19 14.90 -24.13
C LYS A 1036 29.19 15.25 -25.23
N SER A 1037 28.14 14.45 -25.42
CA SER A 1037 27.15 14.69 -26.46
C SER A 1037 25.78 14.07 -26.20
N TRP A 1038 24.76 14.73 -26.76
CA TRP A 1038 23.36 14.35 -26.72
C TRP A 1038 22.82 14.33 -28.14
N SER A 1039 22.12 13.26 -28.54
CA SER A 1039 21.77 13.03 -29.94
C SER A 1039 20.39 12.45 -30.15
N LEU A 1040 19.61 13.06 -31.05
CA LEU A 1040 18.42 12.48 -31.66
C LEU A 1040 18.81 11.65 -32.88
N PHE A 1041 18.74 10.33 -32.75
CA PHE A 1041 18.89 9.37 -33.84
C PHE A 1041 17.57 9.29 -34.59
N CYS A 1042 17.59 9.72 -35.86
CA CYS A 1042 16.44 9.74 -36.76
C CYS A 1042 16.54 8.58 -37.76
N SER A 1043 15.45 7.86 -37.96
CA SER A 1043 15.34 6.80 -38.96
C SER A 1043 13.94 6.76 -39.55
N ASP A 1044 13.79 6.16 -40.74
CA ASP A 1044 12.51 6.13 -41.45
C ASP A 1044 11.34 5.53 -40.65
N ASN A 1045 11.62 4.69 -39.63
CA ASN A 1045 10.61 3.98 -38.84
C ASN A 1045 10.57 4.37 -37.35
N SER A 1046 11.48 5.21 -36.84
CA SER A 1046 11.48 5.64 -35.43
C SER A 1046 12.51 6.74 -35.11
N PHE A 1047 12.25 7.44 -34.00
CA PHE A 1047 13.21 8.29 -33.31
C PHE A 1047 13.75 7.60 -32.05
N SER A 1048 14.99 7.92 -31.65
CA SER A 1048 15.52 7.58 -30.32
C SER A 1048 16.53 8.64 -29.90
N VAL A 1049 16.55 9.02 -28.62
CA VAL A 1049 17.58 9.92 -28.08
C VAL A 1049 18.65 9.08 -27.40
N ARG A 1050 19.91 9.55 -27.41
CA ARG A 1050 21.00 8.95 -26.63
C ARG A 1050 21.96 9.98 -26.04
N HIS A 1051 22.44 9.64 -24.87
CA HIS A 1051 23.53 10.24 -24.11
C HIS A 1051 24.06 9.13 -23.20
N ASP A 1052 25.38 9.08 -22.98
CA ASP A 1052 26.08 8.08 -22.14
C ASP A 1052 25.46 6.65 -22.15
N GLU A 1053 25.30 6.12 -23.37
CA GLU A 1053 24.79 4.79 -23.72
C GLU A 1053 23.34 4.39 -23.37
N ILE A 1054 22.61 5.04 -22.46
CA ILE A 1054 21.28 4.54 -22.01
C ILE A 1054 20.16 5.61 -21.99
N ILE A 1055 19.36 5.65 -23.07
CA ILE A 1055 17.98 6.21 -23.11
C ILE A 1055 17.10 5.31 -24.02
N PRO A 1056 15.79 5.12 -23.75
CA PRO A 1056 14.92 4.25 -24.54
C PRO A 1056 14.65 4.70 -26.00
N VAL A 1057 14.05 3.79 -26.78
CA VAL A 1057 13.43 4.13 -28.08
C VAL A 1057 12.18 4.97 -27.82
N LEU A 1058 11.97 6.04 -28.59
CA LEU A 1058 10.76 6.86 -28.50
C LEU A 1058 9.68 6.26 -29.40
N SER A 1059 8.56 5.86 -28.82
CA SER A 1059 7.36 5.41 -29.55
C SER A 1059 6.56 6.59 -30.10
N ALA A 1060 7.22 7.45 -30.90
CA ALA A 1060 6.58 8.47 -31.70
C ALA A 1060 6.28 7.89 -33.09
N ASP A 1061 5.02 8.00 -33.52
CA ASP A 1061 4.58 7.54 -34.85
C ASP A 1061 5.26 8.39 -35.94
N PRO A 1062 6.06 7.83 -36.88
CA PRO A 1062 6.80 8.60 -37.88
C PRO A 1062 5.89 9.10 -39.01
N SER A 1063 5.01 10.06 -38.69
CA SER A 1063 4.05 10.67 -39.61
C SER A 1063 4.73 11.52 -40.70
N SER A 1064 5.28 10.83 -41.70
CA SER A 1064 5.96 11.29 -42.95
C SER A 1064 7.11 12.29 -42.84
N CYS A 1065 7.28 12.96 -41.70
CA CYS A 1065 8.13 14.11 -41.52
C CYS A 1065 9.63 13.77 -41.52
N LYS A 1066 10.39 14.50 -42.35
CA LYS A 1066 11.85 14.42 -42.48
C LYS A 1066 12.58 15.63 -41.92
N ARG A 1067 11.91 16.41 -41.07
CA ARG A 1067 12.43 17.66 -40.49
C ARG A 1067 12.33 17.60 -38.97
N ALA A 1068 13.43 17.91 -38.29
CA ALA A 1068 13.51 17.90 -36.84
C ALA A 1068 14.04 19.25 -36.32
N GLY A 1069 13.44 19.72 -35.23
CA GLY A 1069 13.79 20.96 -34.54
C GLY A 1069 14.59 20.65 -33.27
N VAL A 1070 15.56 21.49 -32.96
CA VAL A 1070 16.37 21.40 -31.73
C VAL A 1070 16.32 22.75 -31.04
N TYR A 1071 15.97 22.76 -29.76
CA TYR A 1071 16.03 23.93 -28.89
C TYR A 1071 17.00 23.67 -27.74
N VAL A 1072 17.86 24.62 -27.43
CA VAL A 1072 18.71 24.59 -26.24
C VAL A 1072 18.60 25.91 -25.47
N ASP A 1073 18.42 25.82 -24.15
CA ASP A 1073 18.69 26.90 -23.21
C ASP A 1073 19.92 26.51 -22.40
N VAL A 1074 21.06 27.08 -22.78
CA VAL A 1074 22.36 26.78 -22.17
C VAL A 1074 22.40 27.24 -20.70
N SER A 1075 21.62 28.28 -20.35
CA SER A 1075 21.57 28.83 -19.00
C SER A 1075 20.67 28.03 -18.05
N ALA A 1076 19.60 27.44 -18.57
CA ALA A 1076 18.68 26.59 -17.81
C ALA A 1076 19.09 25.10 -17.84
N GLY A 1077 20.08 24.72 -18.66
CA GLY A 1077 20.53 23.34 -18.80
C GLY A 1077 19.60 22.46 -19.65
N VAL A 1078 18.74 23.06 -20.47
CA VAL A 1078 17.65 22.37 -21.19
C VAL A 1078 18.02 22.12 -22.64
N LEU A 1079 17.84 20.90 -23.14
CA LEU A 1079 17.93 20.53 -24.55
C LEU A 1079 16.69 19.75 -24.97
N SER A 1080 15.92 20.26 -25.93
CA SER A 1080 14.66 19.68 -26.40
C SER A 1080 14.65 19.38 -27.89
N PHE A 1081 14.06 18.26 -28.26
CA PHE A 1081 13.94 17.76 -29.63
C PHE A 1081 12.48 17.72 -30.09
N TYR A 1082 12.24 18.08 -31.35
CA TYR A 1082 10.91 18.18 -31.96
C TYR A 1082 10.89 17.55 -33.36
N SER A 1083 9.75 17.00 -33.76
CA SER A 1083 9.39 16.74 -35.15
C SER A 1083 8.70 17.99 -35.72
N VAL A 1084 8.98 18.36 -36.97
CA VAL A 1084 8.54 19.64 -37.57
C VAL A 1084 7.77 19.37 -38.85
N SER A 1085 6.45 19.22 -38.71
CA SER A 1085 5.53 18.95 -39.82
C SER A 1085 5.63 19.96 -40.98
N ASP A 1086 5.09 19.59 -42.14
CA ASP A 1086 5.08 20.45 -43.34
C ASP A 1086 4.27 21.75 -43.14
N THR A 1087 3.32 21.75 -42.19
CA THR A 1087 2.59 22.94 -41.71
C THR A 1087 3.37 23.75 -40.66
N HIS A 1088 4.64 23.40 -40.41
CA HIS A 1088 5.52 23.95 -39.38
C HIS A 1088 5.04 23.81 -37.93
N THR A 1089 4.03 22.96 -37.67
CA THR A 1089 3.61 22.57 -36.32
C THR A 1089 4.71 21.72 -35.68
N LEU A 1090 5.09 22.06 -34.45
CA LEU A 1090 6.13 21.38 -33.67
C LEU A 1090 5.51 20.29 -32.79
N THR A 1091 5.90 19.04 -32.99
CA THR A 1091 5.55 17.94 -32.09
C THR A 1091 6.75 17.64 -31.19
N HIS A 1092 6.60 17.80 -29.88
CA HIS A 1092 7.66 17.45 -28.92
C HIS A 1092 8.00 15.97 -28.98
N LEU A 1093 9.30 15.65 -28.98
CA LEU A 1093 9.80 14.27 -28.95
C LEU A 1093 10.44 13.92 -27.60
N HIS A 1094 11.29 14.81 -27.06
CA HIS A 1094 12.01 14.57 -25.82
C HIS A 1094 12.67 15.85 -25.28
N THR A 1095 12.89 15.92 -23.96
CA THR A 1095 13.71 16.96 -23.30
C THR A 1095 14.72 16.31 -22.36
N LEU A 1096 15.96 16.80 -22.43
CA LEU A 1096 17.08 16.46 -21.57
C LEU A 1096 17.41 17.67 -20.70
N ASN A 1097 17.62 17.45 -19.39
CA ASN A 1097 18.15 18.46 -18.49
C ASN A 1097 19.53 18.02 -17.97
N THR A 1098 20.52 18.89 -18.10
CA THR A 1098 21.90 18.65 -17.64
C THR A 1098 22.61 19.98 -17.33
N THR A 1099 23.68 19.95 -16.55
CA THR A 1099 24.52 21.14 -16.35
C THR A 1099 25.58 21.18 -17.44
N PHE A 1100 25.47 22.12 -18.37
CA PHE A 1100 26.46 22.29 -19.44
C PHE A 1100 27.76 22.93 -18.89
N THR A 1101 28.88 22.23 -19.03
CA THR A 1101 30.18 22.61 -18.43
C THR A 1101 31.20 23.15 -19.45
N GLU A 1102 31.09 22.81 -20.73
CA GLU A 1102 31.88 23.38 -21.83
C GLU A 1102 30.93 24.06 -22.85
N PRO A 1103 31.42 24.99 -23.72
CA PRO A 1103 30.63 25.53 -24.82
C PRO A 1103 30.10 24.45 -25.77
N LEU A 1104 28.82 24.56 -26.13
CA LEU A 1104 28.11 23.60 -26.96
C LEU A 1104 28.19 23.95 -28.45
N TYR A 1105 28.20 22.93 -29.29
CA TYR A 1105 28.18 23.02 -30.75
C TYR A 1105 27.12 22.06 -31.30
N ALA A 1106 26.40 22.48 -32.34
CA ALA A 1106 25.55 21.59 -33.11
C ALA A 1106 26.43 20.57 -33.88
N GLY A 1107 25.95 19.35 -34.06
CA GLY A 1107 26.70 18.27 -34.70
C GLY A 1107 25.82 17.26 -35.42
N PHE A 1108 26.36 16.67 -36.48
CA PHE A 1108 25.60 15.78 -37.37
C PHE A 1108 26.37 14.53 -37.74
N ARG A 1109 25.64 13.43 -37.91
CA ARG A 1109 26.17 12.12 -38.30
C ARG A 1109 25.28 11.43 -39.33
N LEU A 1110 25.90 10.75 -40.29
CA LEU A 1110 25.23 9.98 -41.33
C LEU A 1110 25.62 8.50 -41.28
N TYR A 1111 24.70 7.60 -41.62
CA TYR A 1111 24.86 6.15 -41.43
C TYR A 1111 25.03 5.35 -42.73
N TYR A 1112 24.35 5.75 -43.80
CA TYR A 1112 24.39 5.05 -45.09
C TYR A 1112 24.81 5.99 -46.23
N PRO A 1113 25.45 5.50 -47.30
CA PRO A 1113 25.64 6.28 -48.53
C PRO A 1113 24.33 6.95 -48.98
N ASP A 1114 24.43 8.09 -49.64
CA ASP A 1114 23.34 8.92 -50.14
C ASP A 1114 22.33 9.39 -49.06
N SER A 1115 22.64 9.20 -47.76
CA SER A 1115 21.97 9.93 -46.67
C SER A 1115 22.48 11.37 -46.65
N SER A 1116 21.64 12.30 -46.18
CA SER A 1116 21.95 13.73 -46.10
C SER A 1116 21.34 14.37 -44.86
N VAL A 1117 21.91 15.50 -44.42
CA VAL A 1117 21.29 16.45 -43.50
C VAL A 1117 21.49 17.86 -44.06
N SER A 1118 20.44 18.67 -44.08
CA SER A 1118 20.46 20.09 -44.44
C SER A 1118 19.95 20.93 -43.28
N LEU A 1119 20.72 21.94 -42.88
CA LEU A 1119 20.27 23.04 -42.03
C LEU A 1119 19.21 23.85 -42.79
N CYS A 1120 18.08 24.12 -42.15
CA CYS A 1120 16.96 24.81 -42.76
C CYS A 1120 16.96 26.30 -42.40
N ASP A 1121 16.75 27.17 -43.39
CA ASP A 1121 16.53 28.60 -43.15
C ASP A 1121 15.19 28.83 -42.42
N ILE A 1122 15.24 29.46 -41.26
CA ILE A 1122 14.04 29.81 -40.47
C ILE A 1122 13.64 31.25 -40.77
N LYS A 1123 12.59 31.39 -41.58
CA LYS A 1123 11.97 32.66 -41.97
C LYS A 1123 10.98 33.19 -40.92
#